data_AF-A0A524P692-F1
#
_entry.id   AF-A0A524P692-F1
#
_cell.length_a   1.000
_cell.length_b   1.000
_cell.length_c   1.000
_cell.angle_alpha   90.00
_cell.angle_beta   90.00
_cell.angle_gamma   90.00
#
_symmetry.space_group_name_H-M   'P 1'
#
loop_
_entity.id
_entity.type
_entity.pdbx_description
1 polymer ?
#
loop_
_entity_poly.entity_id
_entity_poly.type
_entity_poly.pdbx_seq_one_letter_code
_entity_poly.pdbx_strand_id
1 'polypeptide(L)'
;MLNRQANRCFLILILASFMVSGLSIYFSELVGVAGKMDSDFMLEQEDANSSYQPIFKSRTITLEDINAMKDELTEGEAIENHNILIQGHGTGLSPPTKDSLSSLLGSKVITGFVSPDLGSYSSLSPLSALSAFDLSADPAFPMTGDQGQQGSCAAWALGYYAYGYLEAKDNAWLASVGNPAQLVSPAWIYNKINGGENGGSSFLDVGMILQEYGAATLATMPYDDGDLISWGNETAWREAPLHRAAELNYIDPSNVDEIIEIIKILVSQENPIVFGIDSSQYPVDYYADFILSSVDYDSDTLDHANTIVGFDDSIAKDGDIGAFRIVNSWGEAFGEGGYYWITYEAFKELFGIPGLEQFPFFIEDIPDYSPSLLATWTFSKEAPRSVEINVSLGDYPISIFEKECYFIGGTSANYPDFMAVDISEMFLDYSTLSHNFFLEAIGNNGRVGSFTIEVYYDSYELLIPTRISLPTSSNSFKIPNYATVTLINVPTIPINIQATGLNRSIRLIWEPPRDNGGFQIESYTVYRLNDPQWETLAILGNQTTEYLDSPLPNGETQFYGITANNSLGESQYSQTVSTFAHTISSPPLNLSGVIAGNTINLTWFSPIETGGSAIIGYRIYRANETQNLTLYVENTNTRLFMENLTTPGNYTYAVSALNLAGESLLSETATLEFSDGSDNVNDGDDSDDSDGNPTTIPWSIIIPVSLGLGSLGVLGLVGYAAMKSRRR
;
A
#
# COMPACT_ATOMS: atom_id res chain seq x y z
N MET A 1 -73.16 33.42 -3.62
CA MET A 1 -72.91 34.05 -4.93
C MET A 1 -71.42 34.33 -5.00
N LEU A 2 -70.77 33.76 -6.03
CA LEU A 2 -69.45 34.09 -6.59
C LEU A 2 -68.25 34.06 -5.60
N ASN A 3 -67.28 33.15 -5.69
CA ASN A 3 -66.99 32.19 -6.75
C ASN A 3 -66.19 31.00 -6.17
N ARG A 4 -66.75 29.81 -6.38
CA ARG A 4 -66.09 28.52 -6.30
C ARG A 4 -65.17 28.43 -7.52
N GLN A 5 -63.85 28.54 -7.36
CA GLN A 5 -62.83 27.94 -8.23
C GLN A 5 -61.45 28.28 -7.68
N ALA A 6 -60.90 27.38 -6.84
CA ALA A 6 -59.46 27.28 -6.54
C ALA A 6 -59.11 26.01 -5.73
N ASN A 7 -60.08 25.32 -5.11
CA ASN A 7 -59.84 24.04 -4.41
C ASN A 7 -60.14 22.79 -5.25
N ARG A 8 -59.92 22.86 -6.57
CA ARG A 8 -60.01 21.72 -7.50
C ARG A 8 -59.00 21.88 -8.65
N CYS A 9 -57.70 21.90 -8.33
CA CYS A 9 -56.60 21.73 -9.30
C CYS A 9 -55.27 21.23 -8.69
N PHE A 10 -55.23 20.75 -7.44
CA PHE A 10 -54.01 20.14 -6.86
C PHE A 10 -54.25 18.75 -6.27
N LEU A 11 -55.22 18.05 -6.86
CA LEU A 11 -55.56 16.67 -6.54
C LEU A 11 -56.11 16.02 -7.81
N ILE A 12 -55.30 16.01 -8.88
CA ILE A 12 -55.33 15.20 -10.12
C ILE A 12 -54.08 15.64 -10.92
N LEU A 13 -52.90 15.20 -10.48
CA LEU A 13 -51.68 15.11 -11.30
C LEU A 13 -50.57 14.27 -10.66
N ILE A 14 -50.91 13.38 -9.72
CA ILE A 14 -50.02 12.31 -9.24
C ILE A 14 -50.87 11.05 -9.04
N LEU A 15 -51.55 10.60 -10.11
CA LEU A 15 -52.27 9.32 -10.14
C LEU A 15 -52.08 8.61 -11.49
N ALA A 16 -50.88 8.74 -12.07
CA ALA A 16 -50.42 7.92 -13.17
C ALA A 16 -48.89 7.79 -13.11
N SER A 17 -48.40 7.00 -12.14
CA SER A 17 -47.09 6.31 -12.20
C SER A 17 -46.94 5.21 -11.13
N PHE A 18 -47.85 5.08 -10.17
CA PHE A 18 -47.92 3.88 -9.32
C PHE A 18 -48.94 2.87 -9.86
N MET A 19 -48.44 1.90 -10.63
CA MET A 19 -48.69 0.45 -10.45
C MET A 19 -48.34 -0.29 -11.74
N VAL A 20 -47.12 -0.80 -11.82
CA VAL A 20 -46.66 -2.12 -12.31
C VAL A 20 -45.15 -2.12 -12.03
N SER A 21 -44.47 -2.98 -11.28
CA SER A 21 -44.76 -4.03 -10.29
C SER A 21 -43.38 -4.57 -9.88
N GLY A 22 -43.12 -4.79 -8.58
CA GLY A 22 -42.06 -5.70 -8.14
C GLY A 22 -41.07 -5.17 -7.10
N LEU A 23 -41.22 -5.69 -5.87
CA LEU A 23 -40.28 -5.65 -4.74
C LEU A 23 -40.15 -4.33 -3.95
N SER A 24 -41.09 -4.17 -3.01
CA SER A 24 -40.89 -3.42 -1.76
C SER A 24 -41.23 -4.35 -0.60
N ILE A 25 -40.26 -5.16 -0.19
CA ILE A 25 -40.12 -5.73 1.16
C ILE A 25 -38.60 -5.67 1.42
N TYR A 26 -38.20 -5.16 2.59
CA TYR A 26 -36.86 -4.71 3.03
C TYR A 26 -36.52 -3.27 2.67
N PHE A 27 -36.92 -2.32 3.53
CA PHE A 27 -36.21 -1.05 3.74
C PHE A 27 -36.72 -0.41 5.04
N SER A 28 -36.33 -1.00 6.18
CA SER A 28 -36.31 -0.35 7.49
C SER A 28 -35.26 -0.98 8.44
N GLU A 29 -34.20 -1.55 7.88
CA GLU A 29 -33.08 -2.20 8.61
C GLU A 29 -31.74 -1.91 7.89
N LEU A 30 -31.59 -0.73 7.28
CA LEU A 30 -30.40 -0.37 6.48
C LEU A 30 -29.97 1.08 6.68
N VAL A 31 -30.08 1.56 7.93
CA VAL A 31 -29.41 2.77 8.43
C VAL A 31 -28.96 2.43 9.85
N GLY A 32 -27.65 2.17 9.99
CA GLY A 32 -27.02 1.53 11.14
C GLY A 32 -26.56 0.13 10.73
N VAL A 33 -25.25 -0.13 10.78
CA VAL A 33 -24.52 -1.29 10.21
C VAL A 33 -24.15 -1.14 8.72
N ALA A 34 -23.29 -0.17 8.43
CA ALA A 34 -22.37 -0.23 7.30
C ALA A 34 -20.96 0.03 7.86
N GLY A 35 -20.28 -1.05 8.23
CA GLY A 35 -19.01 -1.09 8.93
C GLY A 35 -19.03 -2.27 9.90
N LYS A 36 -18.31 -3.35 9.56
CA LYS A 36 -18.39 -4.70 10.14
C LYS A 36 -19.60 -5.53 9.69
N MET A 37 -19.50 -6.11 8.49
CA MET A 37 -20.19 -7.37 8.18
C MET A 37 -19.20 -8.51 8.35
N ASP A 38 -19.63 -9.49 9.16
CA ASP A 38 -19.03 -10.77 9.49
C ASP A 38 -18.01 -11.34 8.50
N SER A 39 -16.78 -11.51 8.98
CA SER A 39 -15.86 -12.55 8.53
C SER A 39 -15.91 -13.74 9.50
N ASP A 40 -17.10 -14.34 9.66
CA ASP A 40 -17.14 -15.73 10.14
C ASP A 40 -16.83 -16.63 8.93
N PHE A 41 -15.70 -17.34 9.04
CA PHE A 41 -15.11 -18.26 8.07
C PHE A 41 -14.10 -17.67 7.05
N MET A 42 -12.90 -17.34 7.53
CA MET A 42 -11.67 -17.45 6.75
C MET A 42 -10.68 -18.35 7.51
N LEU A 43 -10.58 -19.62 7.09
CA LEU A 43 -9.31 -20.31 7.12
C LEU A 43 -8.51 -19.67 5.98
N GLU A 44 -7.63 -18.73 6.30
CA GLU A 44 -6.66 -18.25 5.33
C GLU A 44 -5.85 -19.44 4.80
N GLN A 45 -5.90 -19.61 3.48
CA GLN A 45 -4.97 -20.44 2.77
C GLN A 45 -3.65 -19.67 2.73
N GLU A 46 -2.86 -19.77 3.80
CA GLU A 46 -1.48 -19.31 3.79
C GLU A 46 -0.58 -20.32 3.07
N ASP A 47 0.42 -19.76 2.40
CA ASP A 47 1.47 -20.42 1.65
C ASP A 47 2.04 -21.65 2.36
N ALA A 48 2.28 -22.70 1.58
CA ALA A 48 2.75 -24.01 2.04
C ALA A 48 4.22 -24.02 2.56
N ASN A 49 4.66 -22.99 3.28
CA ASN A 49 6.02 -22.93 3.83
C ASN A 49 6.21 -22.05 5.10
N SER A 50 5.16 -21.62 5.82
CA SER A 50 5.31 -20.86 7.07
C SER A 50 5.14 -21.73 8.33
N SER A 51 5.94 -21.42 9.33
CA SER A 51 6.15 -22.11 10.59
C SER A 51 5.09 -21.78 11.64
N TYR A 52 4.66 -22.80 12.39
CA TYR A 52 4.04 -22.76 13.73
C TYR A 52 3.61 -21.39 14.29
N GLN A 53 2.32 -21.05 14.21
CA GLN A 53 1.71 -19.91 14.93
C GLN A 53 0.74 -20.42 16.01
N PRO A 54 0.85 -19.96 17.27
CA PRO A 54 -0.12 -20.29 18.31
C PRO A 54 -1.47 -19.60 18.01
N ILE A 55 -2.57 -20.37 18.08
CA ILE A 55 -3.92 -19.84 17.86
C ILE A 55 -4.50 -19.43 19.22
N PHE A 56 -4.68 -18.13 19.41
CA PHE A 56 -5.39 -17.58 20.57
C PHE A 56 -6.90 -17.79 20.43
N LYS A 57 -7.58 -18.09 21.54
CA LYS A 57 -9.03 -17.98 21.61
C LYS A 57 -9.38 -16.51 21.80
N SER A 58 -9.92 -15.87 20.78
CA SER A 58 -10.38 -14.49 20.84
C SER A 58 -11.88 -14.37 20.57
N ARG A 59 -12.44 -13.23 20.96
CA ARG A 59 -13.78 -12.80 20.53
C ARG A 59 -13.78 -11.30 20.32
N THR A 60 -14.83 -10.83 19.68
CA THR A 60 -15.12 -9.40 19.51
C THR A 60 -15.86 -8.87 20.73
N ILE A 61 -15.51 -7.66 21.16
CA ILE A 61 -16.19 -6.95 22.24
C ILE A 61 -17.55 -6.45 21.75
N THR A 62 -18.59 -6.71 22.53
CA THR A 62 -19.98 -6.41 22.20
C THR A 62 -20.50 -5.19 22.95
N LEU A 63 -21.64 -4.66 22.51
CA LEU A 63 -22.31 -3.57 23.24
C LEU A 63 -22.72 -3.98 24.67
N GLU A 64 -22.99 -5.27 24.91
CA GLU A 64 -23.29 -5.78 26.25
C GLU A 64 -22.07 -5.70 27.16
N ASP A 65 -20.89 -6.06 26.66
CA ASP A 65 -19.62 -5.92 27.39
C ASP A 65 -19.36 -4.45 27.76
N ILE A 66 -19.53 -3.53 26.79
CA ILE A 66 -19.34 -2.09 27.02
C ILE A 66 -20.30 -1.57 28.10
N ASN A 67 -21.56 -1.97 28.07
CA ASN A 67 -22.53 -1.54 29.08
C ASN A 67 -22.19 -2.10 30.46
N ALA A 68 -21.74 -3.36 30.55
CA ALA A 68 -21.28 -3.93 31.81
C ALA A 68 -20.08 -3.17 32.39
N MET A 69 -19.08 -2.85 31.56
CA MET A 69 -17.92 -2.04 31.97
C MET A 69 -18.34 -0.63 32.43
N LYS A 70 -19.31 0.00 31.75
CA LYS A 70 -19.84 1.32 32.13
C LYS A 70 -20.57 1.32 33.48
N ASP A 71 -21.20 0.20 33.84
CA ASP A 71 -21.88 0.03 35.12
C ASP A 71 -20.89 -0.13 36.29
N GLU A 72 -19.66 -0.60 36.02
CA GLU A 72 -18.58 -0.71 37.01
C GLU A 72 -17.88 0.63 37.29
N LEU A 73 -17.94 1.59 36.35
CA LEU A 73 -17.45 2.95 36.58
C LEU A 73 -18.41 3.72 37.50
N THR A 74 -17.90 4.20 38.63
CA THR A 74 -18.67 5.05 39.56
C THR A 74 -19.11 6.35 38.88
N GLU A 75 -20.41 6.65 38.91
CA GLU A 75 -20.94 7.91 38.41
C GLU A 75 -20.57 9.08 39.31
N GLY A 76 -19.80 10.02 38.77
CA GLY A 76 -19.88 11.43 39.16
C GLY A 76 -19.07 11.86 40.37
N GLU A 77 -17.74 11.74 40.30
CA GLU A 77 -16.86 12.62 41.07
C GLU A 77 -16.10 13.54 40.12
N ALA A 78 -15.82 14.77 40.58
CA ALA A 78 -15.08 15.77 39.82
C ALA A 78 -13.78 15.16 39.28
N ILE A 79 -13.25 15.68 38.16
CA ILE A 79 -11.93 15.30 37.60
C ILE A 79 -10.94 15.17 38.77
N GLU A 80 -10.68 13.94 39.20
CA GLU A 80 -9.72 13.69 40.26
C GLU A 80 -8.35 13.87 39.63
N ASN A 81 -7.45 14.54 40.35
CA ASN A 81 -6.08 14.63 39.90
C ASN A 81 -5.43 13.25 40.14
N HIS A 82 -5.31 12.45 39.09
CA HIS A 82 -4.61 11.16 39.16
C HIS A 82 -3.08 11.29 39.08
N ASN A 83 -2.54 12.49 38.87
CA ASN A 83 -1.10 12.71 38.98
C ASN A 83 -0.68 13.01 40.43
N ILE A 84 -0.21 11.96 41.10
CA ILE A 84 0.44 12.02 42.40
C ILE A 84 1.95 11.98 42.17
N LEU A 85 2.72 12.75 42.95
CA LEU A 85 4.18 12.68 42.87
C LEU A 85 4.72 11.64 43.85
N ILE A 86 5.35 10.58 43.32
CA ILE A 86 6.08 9.58 44.10
C ILE A 86 7.57 9.82 43.91
N GLN A 87 8.24 10.20 45.00
CA GLN A 87 9.67 10.54 45.02
C GLN A 87 10.10 11.60 43.98
N GLY A 88 9.18 12.46 43.56
CA GLY A 88 9.42 13.51 42.56
C GLY A 88 9.05 13.13 41.13
N HIS A 89 8.60 11.89 40.90
CA HIS A 89 8.13 11.42 39.61
C HIS A 89 6.60 11.43 39.54
N GLY A 90 6.06 11.81 38.38
CA GLY A 90 4.62 11.77 38.12
C GLY A 90 4.08 10.35 38.09
N THR A 91 2.99 10.12 38.81
CA THR A 91 2.04 9.04 38.53
C THR A 91 0.90 9.65 37.72
N GLY A 92 -0.02 8.88 37.15
CA GLY A 92 -0.98 9.48 36.22
C GLY A 92 -1.78 8.52 35.40
N LEU A 93 -1.83 7.24 35.80
CA LEU A 93 -2.78 6.31 35.23
C LEU A 93 -4.15 6.64 35.80
N SER A 94 -5.08 7.04 34.93
CA SER A 94 -6.45 7.34 35.31
C SER A 94 -7.40 6.27 34.75
N PRO A 95 -8.55 6.01 35.40
CA PRO A 95 -9.59 5.18 34.80
C PRO A 95 -10.08 5.75 33.45
N PRO A 96 -10.60 4.92 32.54
CA PRO A 96 -11.10 5.39 31.27
C PRO A 96 -12.44 6.12 31.41
N THR A 97 -12.73 7.03 30.48
CA THR A 97 -14.05 7.67 30.43
C THR A 97 -15.12 6.74 29.85
N LYS A 98 -16.39 7.02 30.13
CA LYS A 98 -17.51 6.27 29.51
C LYS A 98 -17.52 6.41 27.99
N ASP A 99 -17.05 7.51 27.44
CA ASP A 99 -16.98 7.72 25.99
C ASP A 99 -15.85 6.88 25.41
N SER A 100 -14.68 6.88 26.06
CA SER A 100 -13.52 6.07 25.68
C SER A 100 -13.82 4.57 25.67
N LEU A 101 -14.64 4.08 26.61
CA LEU A 101 -15.12 2.69 26.60
C LEU A 101 -15.84 2.30 25.30
N SER A 102 -16.55 3.23 24.67
CA SER A 102 -17.31 2.93 23.46
C SER A 102 -16.39 2.64 22.27
N SER A 103 -15.12 3.08 22.31
CA SER A 103 -14.12 2.80 21.27
C SER A 103 -13.73 1.32 21.19
N LEU A 104 -13.85 0.58 22.30
CA LEU A 104 -13.59 -0.86 22.34
C LEU A 104 -14.65 -1.68 21.60
N LEU A 105 -15.78 -1.07 21.20
CA LEU A 105 -16.84 -1.80 20.52
C LEU A 105 -16.31 -2.39 19.21
N GLY A 106 -16.31 -3.72 19.15
CA GLY A 106 -15.83 -4.43 18.00
C GLY A 106 -14.33 -4.74 17.99
N SER A 107 -13.54 -4.30 18.98
CA SER A 107 -12.13 -4.66 19.12
C SER A 107 -11.98 -6.10 19.60
N LYS A 108 -10.77 -6.65 19.49
CA LYS A 108 -10.46 -8.04 19.85
C LYS A 108 -10.07 -8.14 21.32
N VAL A 109 -10.64 -9.13 21.99
CA VAL A 109 -10.19 -9.58 23.32
C VAL A 109 -9.66 -11.01 23.23
N ILE A 110 -8.46 -11.23 23.80
CA ILE A 110 -7.90 -12.59 23.96
C ILE A 110 -8.42 -13.18 25.27
N THR A 111 -9.02 -14.37 25.19
CA THR A 111 -9.71 -15.03 26.31
C THR A 111 -9.08 -16.36 26.73
N GLY A 112 -8.01 -16.79 26.07
CA GLY A 112 -7.32 -18.05 26.35
C GLY A 112 -6.65 -18.66 25.12
N PHE A 113 -6.33 -19.95 25.20
CA PHE A 113 -5.75 -20.73 24.10
C PHE A 113 -6.76 -21.60 23.34
N VAL A 114 -6.49 -21.83 22.06
CA VAL A 114 -7.12 -22.93 21.33
C VAL A 114 -6.35 -24.21 21.65
N SER A 115 -6.97 -25.11 22.41
CA SER A 115 -6.46 -26.49 22.56
C SER A 115 -6.49 -27.15 21.17
N PRO A 116 -5.37 -27.68 20.65
CA PRO A 116 -5.44 -28.48 19.45
C PRO A 116 -6.30 -29.71 19.75
N ASP A 117 -7.41 -29.88 19.02
CA ASP A 117 -8.16 -31.14 19.05
C ASP A 117 -7.18 -32.27 18.71
N LEU A 118 -6.87 -33.10 19.71
CA LEU A 118 -5.94 -34.23 19.63
C LEU A 118 -6.54 -35.32 18.75
N GLY A 119 -6.45 -35.11 17.44
CA GLY A 119 -6.96 -36.00 16.40
C GLY A 119 -6.10 -36.02 15.14
N SER A 120 -4.79 -35.71 15.22
CA SER A 120 -3.75 -36.15 14.26
C SER A 120 -2.40 -35.44 14.42
N TYR A 121 -2.32 -34.33 15.15
CA TYR A 121 -1.06 -33.60 15.35
C TYR A 121 -0.46 -33.88 16.73
N SER A 122 0.30 -34.97 16.84
CA SER A 122 1.00 -35.39 18.07
C SER A 122 2.41 -34.77 18.23
N SER A 123 2.68 -33.65 17.58
CA SER A 123 3.99 -32.98 17.59
C SER A 123 3.92 -31.45 17.60
N LEU A 124 2.87 -30.89 18.20
CA LEU A 124 2.78 -29.44 18.44
C LEU A 124 3.47 -29.14 19.78
N SER A 125 4.77 -28.82 19.73
CA SER A 125 5.40 -28.05 20.79
C SER A 125 5.03 -26.58 20.55
N PRO A 126 4.43 -25.87 21.51
CA PRO A 126 4.09 -24.46 21.33
C PRO A 126 5.36 -23.60 21.29
N LEU A 127 5.23 -22.34 20.85
CA LEU A 127 6.21 -21.27 21.07
C LEU A 127 6.52 -21.03 22.57
N SER A 128 5.91 -21.79 23.49
CA SER A 128 6.31 -22.05 24.88
C SER A 128 7.71 -22.70 25.03
N ALA A 129 8.59 -22.55 24.04
CA ALA A 129 9.93 -23.14 24.03
C ALA A 129 11.02 -22.13 24.44
N LEU A 130 10.74 -20.83 24.35
CA LEU A 130 11.64 -19.80 24.86
C LEU A 130 11.51 -19.75 26.38
N SER A 131 12.64 -19.86 27.06
CA SER A 131 12.74 -19.65 28.51
C SER A 131 13.12 -18.21 28.86
N ALA A 132 13.56 -17.43 27.88
CA ALA A 132 13.82 -16.00 28.05
C ALA A 132 13.73 -15.28 26.69
N PHE A 133 13.33 -14.01 26.72
CA PHE A 133 13.26 -13.11 25.57
C PHE A 133 13.30 -11.65 26.03
N ASP A 134 13.90 -10.76 25.25
CA ASP A 134 14.09 -9.35 25.64
C ASP A 134 14.10 -8.42 24.42
N LEU A 135 13.02 -7.65 24.26
CA LEU A 135 12.88 -6.64 23.21
C LEU A 135 13.78 -5.42 23.45
N SER A 136 14.17 -5.12 24.69
CA SER A 136 15.02 -3.96 24.99
C SER A 136 16.42 -4.06 24.38
N ALA A 137 16.81 -5.25 23.92
CA ALA A 137 18.04 -5.48 23.17
C ALA A 137 17.91 -5.24 21.65
N ASP A 138 16.69 -5.10 21.11
CA ASP A 138 16.47 -4.79 19.69
C ASP A 138 16.89 -3.33 19.40
N PRO A 139 17.69 -3.04 18.36
CA PRO A 139 18.02 -1.67 17.98
C PRO A 139 16.83 -0.76 17.68
N ALA A 140 15.68 -1.32 17.32
CA ALA A 140 14.42 -0.61 17.10
C ALA A 140 13.69 -0.28 18.42
N PHE A 141 14.09 -0.85 19.56
CA PHE A 141 13.47 -0.52 20.83
C PHE A 141 13.82 0.92 21.26
N PRO A 142 12.84 1.75 21.63
CA PRO A 142 13.08 3.12 22.07
C PRO A 142 14.03 3.17 23.28
N MET A 143 14.92 4.16 23.31
CA MET A 143 15.74 4.42 24.50
C MET A 143 14.87 4.74 25.72
N THR A 144 15.37 4.48 26.93
CA THR A 144 14.68 4.83 28.17
C THR A 144 14.32 6.31 28.21
N GLY A 145 13.02 6.57 28.39
CA GLY A 145 12.41 7.88 28.53
C GLY A 145 12.26 8.33 29.98
N ASP A 146 12.09 9.65 30.15
CA ASP A 146 11.82 10.28 31.45
C ASP A 146 10.64 11.24 31.33
N GLN A 147 9.53 10.87 31.96
CA GLN A 147 8.31 11.68 32.01
C GLN A 147 8.41 12.88 32.97
N GLY A 148 9.45 12.94 33.79
CA GLY A 148 9.61 13.97 34.82
C GLY A 148 8.44 13.99 35.81
N GLN A 149 7.89 15.19 36.02
CA GLN A 149 6.76 15.40 36.94
C GLN A 149 5.39 15.32 36.27
N GLN A 150 5.35 15.17 34.94
CA GLN A 150 4.11 15.06 34.20
C GLN A 150 3.54 13.65 34.36
N GLY A 151 2.24 13.53 34.62
CA GLY A 151 1.56 12.25 34.85
C GLY A 151 1.21 11.55 33.55
N SER A 152 2.19 11.41 32.65
CA SER A 152 2.00 10.96 31.26
C SER A 152 2.37 9.49 31.06
N CYS A 153 2.43 8.71 32.13
CA CYS A 153 2.96 7.34 32.10
C CYS A 153 2.24 6.44 31.10
N ALA A 154 0.93 6.59 30.89
CA ALA A 154 0.21 5.80 29.88
C ALA A 154 0.64 6.16 28.45
N ALA A 155 0.88 7.44 28.15
CA ALA A 155 1.40 7.88 26.86
C ALA A 155 2.84 7.40 26.62
N TRP A 156 3.66 7.33 27.67
CA TRP A 156 4.98 6.73 27.59
C TRP A 156 4.92 5.20 27.40
N ALA A 157 4.11 4.50 28.20
CA ALA A 157 4.00 3.05 28.14
C ALA A 157 3.45 2.57 26.79
N LEU A 158 2.29 3.08 26.38
CA LEU A 158 1.59 2.62 25.18
C LEU A 158 2.05 3.35 23.92
N GLY A 159 2.18 4.68 23.96
CA GLY A 159 2.59 5.46 22.80
C GLY A 159 4.08 5.38 22.50
N TYR A 160 4.92 5.74 23.47
CA TYR A 160 6.37 5.83 23.25
C TYR A 160 7.04 4.44 23.17
N TYR A 161 6.81 3.56 24.15
CA TYR A 161 7.48 2.26 24.19
C TYR A 161 6.80 1.21 23.33
N ALA A 162 5.52 0.91 23.57
CA ALA A 162 4.85 -0.18 22.87
C ALA A 162 4.66 0.14 21.38
N TYR A 163 3.93 1.22 21.06
CA TYR A 163 3.67 1.60 19.68
C TYR A 163 4.90 2.17 18.97
N GLY A 164 5.71 2.98 19.64
CA GLY A 164 6.96 3.49 19.06
C GLY A 164 7.97 2.39 18.69
N TYR A 165 7.95 1.24 19.37
CA TYR A 165 8.72 0.07 18.94
C TYR A 165 8.19 -0.52 17.63
N LEU A 166 6.87 -0.68 17.47
CA LEU A 166 6.26 -1.21 16.25
C LEU A 166 6.55 -0.30 15.06
N GLU A 167 6.35 1.02 15.21
CA GLU A 167 6.69 2.02 14.20
C GLU A 167 8.19 2.00 13.83
N ALA A 168 9.06 1.78 14.83
CA ALA A 168 10.48 1.65 14.57
C ALA A 168 10.82 0.38 13.77
N LYS A 169 10.09 -0.73 13.97
CA LYS A 169 10.27 -1.95 13.17
C LYS A 169 9.83 -1.74 11.74
N ASP A 170 8.65 -1.16 11.55
CA ASP A 170 8.06 -0.92 10.23
C ASP A 170 8.92 0.02 9.38
N ASN A 171 9.43 1.09 9.99
CA ASN A 171 10.25 2.07 9.30
C ASN A 171 11.76 1.77 9.35
N ALA A 172 12.16 0.59 9.87
CA ALA A 172 13.55 0.18 10.06
C ALA A 172 14.41 1.24 10.80
N TRP A 173 13.84 1.86 11.82
CA TRP A 173 14.50 2.85 12.65
C TRP A 173 15.44 2.20 13.68
N LEU A 174 16.50 2.93 14.03
CA LEU A 174 17.41 2.55 15.12
C LEU A 174 17.08 3.40 16.34
N ALA A 175 15.86 3.26 16.86
CA ALA A 175 15.31 4.10 17.92
C ALA A 175 16.19 4.09 19.19
N SER A 176 16.88 2.99 19.47
CA SER A 176 17.86 2.86 20.57
C SER A 176 19.02 3.87 20.52
N VAL A 177 19.27 4.50 19.36
CA VAL A 177 20.30 5.55 19.19
C VAL A 177 19.81 6.92 19.69
N GLY A 178 18.50 7.07 19.96
CA GLY A 178 17.92 8.30 20.50
C GLY A 178 17.71 9.41 19.47
N ASN A 179 17.56 9.08 18.19
CA ASN A 179 17.29 10.07 17.14
C ASN A 179 15.84 10.59 17.25
N PRO A 180 15.60 11.88 17.48
CA PRO A 180 14.23 12.41 17.63
C PRO A 180 13.31 12.17 16.43
N ALA A 181 13.87 12.04 15.21
CA ALA A 181 13.09 11.75 14.01
C ALA A 181 12.59 10.29 13.93
N GLN A 182 12.94 9.46 14.91
CA GLN A 182 12.64 8.03 14.98
C GLN A 182 11.94 7.63 16.28
N LEU A 183 11.65 8.60 17.15
CA LEU A 183 11.02 8.37 18.44
C LEU A 183 9.65 9.02 18.43
N VAL A 184 8.62 8.27 18.79
CA VAL A 184 7.26 8.80 18.99
C VAL A 184 7.26 9.83 20.11
N SER A 185 6.42 10.86 20.02
CA SER A 185 6.26 11.87 21.07
C SER A 185 5.14 11.48 22.05
N PRO A 186 5.45 11.21 23.33
CA PRO A 186 4.42 11.03 24.35
C PRO A 186 3.61 12.31 24.59
N ALA A 187 4.21 13.49 24.39
CA ALA A 187 3.53 14.78 24.55
C ALA A 187 2.43 14.98 23.49
N TRP A 188 2.64 14.48 22.26
CA TRP A 188 1.63 14.52 21.19
C TRP A 188 0.31 13.88 21.62
N ILE A 189 0.41 12.79 22.36
CA ILE A 189 -0.71 11.99 22.83
C ILE A 189 -1.26 12.56 24.13
N TYR A 190 -0.41 12.68 25.15
CA TYR A 190 -0.80 13.11 26.49
C TYR A 190 -1.49 14.48 26.47
N ASN A 191 -0.95 15.47 25.75
CA ASN A 191 -1.51 16.82 25.76
C ASN A 191 -2.92 16.88 25.13
N LYS A 192 -3.28 15.95 24.23
CA LYS A 192 -4.63 15.87 23.63
C LYS A 192 -5.66 15.23 24.56
N ILE A 193 -5.21 14.33 25.43
CA ILE A 193 -6.04 13.69 26.45
C ILE A 193 -6.23 14.67 27.62
N ASN A 194 -5.11 15.13 28.16
CA ASN A 194 -5.05 15.92 29.38
C ASN A 194 -5.50 17.37 29.18
N GLY A 195 -5.26 17.93 27.99
CA GLY A 195 -5.75 19.24 27.57
C GLY A 195 -5.33 20.42 28.46
N GLY A 196 -4.23 20.28 29.21
CA GLY A 196 -3.69 21.31 30.10
C GLY A 196 -4.03 21.14 31.58
N GLU A 197 -4.79 20.11 31.95
CA GLU A 197 -5.16 19.81 33.33
C GLU A 197 -4.49 18.52 33.77
N ASN A 198 -3.42 18.60 34.56
CA ASN A 198 -2.57 17.49 35.00
C ASN A 198 -3.32 16.40 35.82
N GLY A 199 -4.28 15.66 35.24
CA GLY A 199 -5.10 14.64 35.88
C GLY A 199 -4.91 13.22 35.36
N GLY A 200 -3.84 12.94 34.60
CA GLY A 200 -3.54 11.60 34.09
C GLY A 200 -4.18 11.26 32.74
N SER A 201 -4.05 10.01 32.33
CA SER A 201 -4.61 9.41 31.09
C SER A 201 -4.80 7.91 31.24
N SER A 202 -5.86 7.34 30.64
CA SER A 202 -6.07 5.89 30.54
C SER A 202 -5.37 5.29 29.31
N PHE A 203 -5.20 3.96 29.28
CA PHE A 203 -4.72 3.29 28.06
C PHE A 203 -5.68 3.45 26.87
N LEU A 204 -6.99 3.45 27.13
CA LEU A 204 -8.00 3.60 26.08
C LEU A 204 -7.90 4.96 25.40
N ASP A 205 -7.72 6.04 26.16
CA ASP A 205 -7.59 7.38 25.61
C ASP A 205 -6.34 7.51 24.73
N VAL A 206 -5.23 6.89 25.16
CA VAL A 206 -3.98 6.84 24.39
C VAL A 206 -4.19 6.07 23.08
N GLY A 207 -4.81 4.89 23.14
CA GLY A 207 -5.15 4.08 21.96
C GLY A 207 -6.03 4.84 20.97
N MET A 208 -7.04 5.57 21.45
CA MET A 208 -7.91 6.40 20.60
C MET A 208 -7.15 7.52 19.90
N ILE A 209 -6.24 8.23 20.58
CA ILE A 209 -5.44 9.27 19.93
C ILE A 209 -4.54 8.66 18.84
N LEU A 210 -3.93 7.50 19.08
CA LEU A 210 -3.11 6.79 18.10
C LEU A 210 -3.94 6.32 16.90
N GLN A 211 -5.16 5.83 17.13
CA GLN A 211 -6.05 5.39 16.05
C GLN A 211 -6.58 6.58 15.23
N GLU A 212 -6.91 7.70 15.88
CA GLU A 212 -7.58 8.84 15.24
C GLU A 212 -6.61 9.80 14.55
N TYR A 213 -5.47 10.08 15.18
CA TYR A 213 -4.50 11.08 14.68
C TYR A 213 -3.12 10.50 14.41
N GLY A 214 -2.86 9.28 14.86
CA GLY A 214 -1.53 8.70 14.86
C GLY A 214 -0.59 9.39 15.83
N ALA A 215 0.70 9.23 15.59
CA ALA A 215 1.77 9.68 16.48
C ALA A 215 2.76 10.63 15.79
N ALA A 216 2.89 11.86 16.28
CA ALA A 216 3.99 12.73 15.87
C ALA A 216 5.31 12.26 16.50
N THR A 217 6.43 12.50 15.82
CA THR A 217 7.77 12.20 16.36
C THR A 217 8.27 13.28 17.33
N LEU A 218 9.28 12.98 18.13
CA LEU A 218 9.98 13.96 18.97
C LEU A 218 10.64 15.08 18.14
N ALA A 219 10.89 14.87 16.85
CA ALA A 219 11.43 15.89 15.97
C ALA A 219 10.41 17.00 15.67
N THR A 220 9.13 16.67 15.53
CA THR A 220 8.07 17.63 15.19
C THR A 220 7.30 18.10 16.43
N MET A 221 7.27 17.27 17.49
CA MET A 221 6.73 17.61 18.79
C MET A 221 7.64 17.09 19.93
N PRO A 222 8.63 17.89 20.34
CA PRO A 222 9.49 17.54 21.48
C PRO A 222 8.69 17.35 22.79
N TYR A 223 9.22 16.51 23.67
CA TYR A 223 8.68 16.33 25.01
C TYR A 223 9.22 17.41 25.96
N ASP A 224 8.32 18.08 26.68
CA ASP A 224 8.61 19.05 27.74
C ASP A 224 7.60 18.79 28.87
N ASP A 225 8.08 18.32 30.03
CA ASP A 225 7.22 17.96 31.17
C ASP A 225 6.54 19.19 31.80
N GLY A 226 7.01 20.40 31.48
CA GLY A 226 6.37 21.67 31.82
C GLY A 226 5.29 22.14 30.83
N ASP A 227 5.17 21.51 29.65
CA ASP A 227 4.20 21.88 28.61
C ASP A 227 3.05 20.89 28.51
N LEU A 228 1.96 21.22 29.21
CA LEU A 228 0.73 20.42 29.25
C LEU A 228 -0.27 20.80 28.15
N ILE A 229 0.01 21.85 27.36
CA ILE A 229 -1.00 22.48 26.50
C ILE A 229 -0.68 22.43 25.02
N SER A 230 0.58 22.37 24.59
CA SER A 230 0.90 22.39 23.16
C SER A 230 0.38 21.15 22.46
N TRP A 231 -0.22 21.33 21.28
CA TRP A 231 -0.76 20.25 20.44
C TRP A 231 0.06 20.03 19.15
N GLY A 232 1.31 20.50 19.14
CA GLY A 232 2.18 20.45 17.97
C GLY A 232 1.89 21.57 16.95
N ASN A 233 2.81 21.72 16.00
CA ASN A 233 2.67 22.64 14.86
C ASN A 233 2.08 21.91 13.64
N GLU A 234 1.91 22.61 12.51
CA GLU A 234 1.41 22.02 11.26
C GLU A 234 2.23 20.80 10.80
N THR A 235 3.55 20.80 11.01
CA THR A 235 4.39 19.65 10.65
C THR A 235 4.03 18.41 11.47
N ALA A 236 3.82 18.54 12.78
CA ALA A 236 3.39 17.43 13.63
C ALA A 236 2.00 16.90 13.22
N TRP A 237 1.04 17.80 12.95
CA TRP A 237 -0.30 17.43 12.48
C TRP A 237 -0.31 16.73 11.11
N ARG A 238 0.69 16.98 10.27
CA ARG A 238 0.84 16.34 8.96
C ARG A 238 1.71 15.09 9.00
N GLU A 239 2.59 14.94 9.99
CA GLU A 239 3.41 13.74 10.18
C GLU A 239 2.61 12.65 10.88
N ALA A 240 1.88 12.98 11.95
CA ALA A 240 1.23 12.00 12.81
C ALA A 240 0.34 10.97 12.07
N PRO A 241 -0.43 11.35 11.02
CA PRO A 241 -1.21 10.40 10.25
C PRO A 241 -0.43 9.25 9.59
N LEU A 242 0.89 9.37 9.39
CA LEU A 242 1.74 8.27 8.91
C LEU A 242 1.86 7.13 9.92
N HIS A 243 1.67 7.43 11.20
CA HIS A 243 1.90 6.54 12.33
C HIS A 243 0.56 6.29 13.03
N ARG A 244 -0.44 5.82 12.29
CA ARG A 244 -1.78 5.48 12.82
C ARG A 244 -1.86 4.01 13.21
N ALA A 245 -2.30 3.76 14.43
CA ALA A 245 -2.59 2.42 14.91
C ALA A 245 -3.92 1.90 14.36
N ALA A 246 -4.06 0.57 14.25
CA ALA A 246 -5.28 -0.07 13.79
C ALA A 246 -6.34 -0.05 14.90
N GLU A 247 -6.00 -0.67 16.04
CA GLU A 247 -6.86 -0.74 17.21
C GLU A 247 -6.06 -1.08 18.47
N LEU A 248 -6.67 -0.78 19.63
CA LEU A 248 -6.18 -1.22 20.93
C LEU A 248 -6.93 -2.47 21.38
N ASN A 249 -6.20 -3.49 21.77
CA ASN A 249 -6.72 -4.79 22.19
C ASN A 249 -6.33 -5.09 23.64
N TYR A 250 -7.06 -5.98 24.30
CA TYR A 250 -6.75 -6.38 25.66
C TYR A 250 -6.81 -7.90 25.88
N ILE A 251 -6.16 -8.34 26.95
CA ILE A 251 -6.13 -9.73 27.39
C ILE A 251 -7.06 -9.86 28.60
N ASP A 252 -8.01 -10.79 28.53
CA ASP A 252 -8.95 -11.05 29.62
C ASP A 252 -8.22 -11.72 30.81
N PRO A 253 -8.14 -11.08 31.99
CA PRO A 253 -7.45 -11.58 33.16
C PRO A 253 -8.21 -12.68 33.90
N SER A 254 -9.43 -13.03 33.46
CA SER A 254 -10.26 -14.06 34.11
C SER A 254 -9.59 -15.43 34.20
N ASN A 255 -8.63 -15.72 33.31
CA ASN A 255 -7.83 -16.94 33.35
C ASN A 255 -6.36 -16.63 33.67
N VAL A 256 -6.13 -16.39 34.95
CA VAL A 256 -4.82 -16.03 35.54
C VAL A 256 -3.72 -17.06 35.26
N ASP A 257 -4.08 -18.32 35.00
CA ASP A 257 -3.10 -19.37 34.69
C ASP A 257 -2.59 -19.29 33.23
N GLU A 258 -3.43 -18.85 32.30
CA GLU A 258 -3.08 -18.76 30.87
C GLU A 258 -2.45 -17.40 30.49
N ILE A 259 -2.74 -16.33 31.24
CA ILE A 259 -2.31 -14.97 30.89
C ILE A 259 -0.80 -14.80 30.79
N ILE A 260 -0.04 -15.48 31.65
CA ILE A 260 1.43 -15.43 31.62
C ILE A 260 1.96 -15.95 30.29
N GLU A 261 1.44 -17.10 29.85
CA GLU A 261 1.85 -17.72 28.59
C GLU A 261 1.36 -16.91 27.38
N ILE A 262 0.17 -16.29 27.46
CA ILE A 262 -0.32 -15.39 26.40
C ILE A 262 0.63 -14.20 26.24
N ILE A 263 0.99 -13.53 27.33
CA ILE A 263 1.91 -12.39 27.32
C ILE A 263 3.28 -12.80 26.78
N LYS A 264 3.85 -13.93 27.24
CA LYS A 264 5.13 -14.44 26.72
C LYS A 264 5.09 -14.63 25.21
N ILE A 265 4.01 -15.20 24.68
CA ILE A 265 3.86 -15.43 23.25
C ILE A 265 3.78 -14.09 22.50
N LEU A 266 2.92 -13.18 22.93
CA LEU A 266 2.77 -11.87 22.28
C LEU A 266 4.09 -11.07 22.28
N VAL A 267 4.79 -11.03 23.42
CA VAL A 267 6.08 -10.36 23.52
C VAL A 267 7.13 -11.04 22.62
N SER A 268 7.14 -12.37 22.55
CA SER A 268 8.03 -13.12 21.64
C SER A 268 7.68 -12.94 20.16
N GLN A 269 6.45 -12.52 19.86
CA GLN A 269 5.98 -12.09 18.54
C GLN A 269 6.20 -10.58 18.32
N GLU A 270 7.07 -9.97 19.14
CA GLU A 270 7.43 -8.56 19.03
C GLU A 270 6.26 -7.61 19.31
N ASN A 271 5.31 -8.00 20.16
CA ASN A 271 4.22 -7.14 20.62
C ASN A 271 4.35 -6.83 22.12
N PRO A 272 4.86 -5.64 22.49
CA PRO A 272 4.96 -5.22 23.89
C PRO A 272 3.58 -5.09 24.55
N ILE A 273 3.50 -5.41 25.84
CA ILE A 273 2.23 -5.39 26.59
C ILE A 273 2.26 -4.27 27.63
N VAL A 274 1.24 -3.43 27.70
CA VAL A 274 1.13 -2.38 28.73
C VAL A 274 0.20 -2.81 29.86
N PHE A 275 0.49 -2.35 31.07
CA PHE A 275 -0.29 -2.67 32.27
C PHE A 275 -0.13 -1.59 33.35
N GLY A 276 -1.08 -1.52 34.26
CA GLY A 276 -1.01 -0.67 35.45
C GLY A 276 -0.33 -1.34 36.64
N ILE A 277 0.28 -0.53 37.51
CA ILE A 277 0.80 -0.95 38.83
C ILE A 277 0.61 0.17 39.86
N ASP A 278 0.59 -0.18 41.15
CA ASP A 278 0.75 0.78 42.24
C ASP A 278 2.23 1.15 42.42
N SER A 279 2.56 2.39 42.10
CA SER A 279 3.92 2.92 42.19
C SER A 279 4.41 3.13 43.63
N SER A 280 3.53 3.09 44.63
CA SER A 280 3.92 3.12 46.05
C SER A 280 4.62 1.84 46.49
N GLN A 281 4.50 0.76 45.71
CA GLN A 281 5.18 -0.52 45.92
C GLN A 281 6.63 -0.50 45.45
N TYR A 282 7.05 0.56 44.76
CA TYR A 282 8.45 0.71 44.37
C TYR A 282 9.35 1.04 45.58
N PRO A 283 10.59 0.50 45.61
CA PRO A 283 11.53 0.78 46.68
C PRO A 283 11.95 2.25 46.68
N VAL A 284 12.35 2.74 47.86
CA VAL A 284 12.73 4.16 48.08
C VAL A 284 14.02 4.58 47.37
N ASP A 285 14.89 3.63 47.03
CA ASP A 285 16.26 3.93 46.60
C ASP A 285 16.60 3.40 45.18
N TYR A 286 15.58 3.03 44.38
CA TYR A 286 15.66 2.61 42.95
C TYR A 286 16.94 1.86 42.52
N TYR A 287 17.38 0.86 43.30
CA TYR A 287 18.64 0.16 43.04
C TYR A 287 18.62 -0.69 41.74
N ALA A 288 19.80 -0.94 41.17
CA ALA A 288 19.98 -1.55 39.85
C ALA A 288 19.38 -2.96 39.66
N ASP A 289 19.32 -3.81 40.69
CA ASP A 289 18.77 -5.18 40.58
C ASP A 289 17.39 -5.28 41.26
N PHE A 290 16.44 -4.43 40.83
CA PHE A 290 15.09 -4.41 41.41
C PHE A 290 14.20 -5.52 40.80
N ILE A 291 13.82 -6.49 41.64
CA ILE A 291 12.85 -7.55 41.31
C ILE A 291 11.71 -7.47 42.32
N LEU A 292 10.50 -7.22 41.83
CA LEU A 292 9.26 -7.16 42.60
C LEU A 292 8.60 -8.56 42.65
N SER A 293 8.59 -9.17 43.83
CA SER A 293 7.99 -10.49 44.08
C SER A 293 6.61 -10.41 44.73
N SER A 294 5.89 -11.54 44.78
CA SER A 294 4.59 -11.67 45.47
C SER A 294 4.68 -11.43 46.99
N VAL A 295 5.90 -11.46 47.54
CA VAL A 295 6.15 -11.10 48.95
C VAL A 295 6.30 -9.58 49.11
N ASP A 296 6.73 -8.89 48.06
CA ASP A 296 6.99 -7.44 48.07
C ASP A 296 5.74 -6.64 47.66
N TYR A 297 4.90 -7.18 46.77
CA TYR A 297 3.72 -6.51 46.25
C TYR A 297 2.48 -6.81 47.11
N ASP A 298 1.84 -5.78 47.66
CA ASP A 298 0.57 -5.90 48.38
C ASP A 298 -0.20 -4.58 48.21
N SER A 299 -0.99 -4.51 47.13
CA SER A 299 -1.78 -3.31 46.79
C SER A 299 -3.17 -3.64 46.26
N ASP A 300 -4.10 -2.72 46.50
CA ASP A 300 -5.46 -2.70 45.98
C ASP A 300 -5.73 -1.50 45.04
N THR A 301 -4.67 -0.84 44.55
CA THR A 301 -4.77 0.35 43.69
C THR A 301 -3.86 0.27 42.45
N LEU A 302 -4.10 1.13 41.46
CA LEU A 302 -3.25 1.31 40.29
C LEU A 302 -3.11 2.82 40.03
N ASP A 303 -1.88 3.32 39.88
CA ASP A 303 -1.64 4.74 39.64
C ASP A 303 -0.54 5.02 38.60
N HIS A 304 0.15 3.99 38.11
CA HIS A 304 1.26 4.12 37.19
C HIS A 304 1.25 3.05 36.09
N ALA A 305 1.66 3.45 34.88
CA ALA A 305 1.66 2.58 33.71
C ALA A 305 3.08 2.17 33.31
N ASN A 306 3.24 0.90 32.92
CA ASN A 306 4.50 0.34 32.43
C ASN A 306 4.30 -0.54 31.20
N THR A 307 5.41 -0.95 30.58
CA THR A 307 5.42 -1.85 29.42
C THR A 307 6.28 -3.09 29.69
N ILE A 308 5.70 -4.27 29.50
CA ILE A 308 6.38 -5.56 29.45
C ILE A 308 7.09 -5.68 28.10
N VAL A 309 8.40 -5.92 28.16
CA VAL A 309 9.29 -5.97 26.98
C VAL A 309 10.05 -7.28 26.90
N GLY A 310 9.89 -8.16 27.87
CA GLY A 310 10.61 -9.42 27.90
C GLY A 310 10.19 -10.31 29.05
N PHE A 311 10.81 -11.47 29.14
CA PHE A 311 10.60 -12.43 30.20
C PHE A 311 11.83 -13.33 30.39
N ASP A 312 11.97 -13.92 31.57
CA ASP A 312 13.00 -14.92 31.88
C ASP A 312 12.49 -15.87 32.97
N ASP A 313 12.32 -17.14 32.61
CA ASP A 313 11.86 -18.25 33.47
C ASP A 313 12.88 -18.66 34.53
N SER A 314 14.15 -18.25 34.38
CA SER A 314 15.23 -18.61 35.29
C SER A 314 15.36 -17.69 36.50
N ILE A 315 14.73 -16.50 36.45
CA ILE A 315 14.72 -15.54 37.55
C ILE A 315 13.91 -16.11 38.70
N ALA A 316 14.47 -16.08 39.90
CA ALA A 316 13.79 -16.55 41.10
C ALA A 316 14.02 -15.58 42.27
N LYS A 317 12.94 -15.24 42.97
CA LYS A 317 12.94 -14.30 44.10
C LYS A 317 11.84 -14.71 45.08
N ASP A 318 12.21 -14.80 46.36
CA ASP A 318 11.28 -15.07 47.48
C ASP A 318 10.35 -16.30 47.35
N GLY A 319 10.69 -17.23 46.46
CA GLY A 319 9.92 -18.45 46.19
C GLY A 319 9.22 -18.44 44.84
N ASP A 320 9.10 -17.27 44.22
CA ASP A 320 8.55 -17.10 42.87
C ASP A 320 9.58 -17.53 41.82
N ILE A 321 9.08 -18.05 40.71
CA ILE A 321 9.89 -18.53 39.57
C ILE A 321 9.38 -17.87 38.30
N GLY A 322 10.32 -17.30 37.56
CA GLY A 322 10.08 -16.57 36.34
C GLY A 322 9.61 -15.14 36.58
N ALA A 323 10.00 -14.25 35.67
CA ALA A 323 9.65 -12.84 35.74
C ALA A 323 9.48 -12.22 34.35
N PHE A 324 8.73 -11.13 34.31
CA PHE A 324 8.63 -10.22 33.17
C PHE A 324 9.64 -9.08 33.31
N ARG A 325 10.29 -8.73 32.21
CA ARG A 325 11.15 -7.54 32.10
C ARG A 325 10.28 -6.36 31.75
N ILE A 326 10.39 -5.30 32.54
CA ILE A 326 9.53 -4.12 32.46
C ILE A 326 10.38 -2.89 32.18
N VAL A 327 9.93 -2.02 31.27
CA VAL A 327 10.46 -0.67 31.11
C VAL A 327 9.55 0.35 31.80
N ASN A 328 10.17 1.26 32.55
CA ASN A 328 9.51 2.33 33.30
C ASN A 328 9.76 3.69 32.61
N SER A 329 8.87 4.65 32.82
CA SER A 329 8.94 6.01 32.28
C SER A 329 9.65 7.03 33.20
N TRP A 330 10.26 6.62 34.32
CA TRP A 330 10.94 7.49 35.30
C TRP A 330 12.44 7.71 35.03
N GLY A 331 12.90 7.40 33.82
CA GLY A 331 14.27 7.65 33.39
C GLY A 331 15.28 6.57 33.77
N GLU A 332 16.50 6.72 33.25
CA GLU A 332 17.59 5.74 33.40
C GLU A 332 18.08 5.54 34.84
N ALA A 333 17.78 6.49 35.74
CA ALA A 333 18.13 6.38 37.14
C ALA A 333 17.27 5.36 37.90
N PHE A 334 16.12 4.96 37.34
CA PHE A 334 15.24 3.97 37.92
C PHE A 334 15.72 2.55 37.60
N GLY A 335 15.98 1.73 38.61
CA GLY A 335 16.33 0.32 38.41
C GLY A 335 17.59 0.13 37.56
N GLU A 336 17.56 -0.86 36.67
CA GLU A 336 18.63 -1.17 35.72
C GLU A 336 18.52 -0.30 34.46
N GLY A 337 18.83 1.00 34.54
CA GLY A 337 18.80 1.86 33.34
C GLY A 337 17.38 2.16 32.83
N GLY A 338 16.39 2.20 33.72
CA GLY A 338 14.96 2.33 33.40
C GLY A 338 14.18 1.03 33.46
N TYR A 339 14.84 -0.10 33.74
CA TYR A 339 14.23 -1.43 33.69
C TYR A 339 14.18 -2.07 35.07
N TYR A 340 13.19 -2.93 35.27
CA TYR A 340 13.07 -3.79 36.44
C TYR A 340 12.38 -5.11 36.09
N TRP A 341 12.28 -6.01 37.07
CA TRP A 341 11.58 -7.28 36.90
C TRP A 341 10.39 -7.38 37.85
N ILE A 342 9.29 -7.94 37.37
CA ILE A 342 8.16 -8.37 38.19
C ILE A 342 7.99 -9.89 38.03
N THR A 343 7.96 -10.62 39.13
CA THR A 343 7.76 -12.07 39.08
C THR A 343 6.37 -12.40 38.53
N TYR A 344 6.19 -13.60 37.93
CA TYR A 344 4.88 -13.99 37.41
C TYR A 344 3.81 -14.05 38.49
N GLU A 345 4.15 -14.47 39.72
CA GLU A 345 3.19 -14.52 40.82
C GLU A 345 2.81 -13.11 41.30
N ALA A 346 3.76 -12.18 41.44
CA ALA A 346 3.45 -10.77 41.74
C ALA A 346 2.56 -10.14 40.66
N PHE A 347 2.82 -10.42 39.38
CA PHE A 347 2.02 -9.90 38.29
C PHE A 347 0.57 -10.40 38.35
N LYS A 348 0.34 -11.64 38.78
CA LYS A 348 -1.01 -12.20 38.93
C LYS A 348 -1.82 -11.51 40.03
N GLU A 349 -1.16 -10.92 41.04
CA GLU A 349 -1.84 -10.20 42.13
C GLU A 349 -2.52 -8.92 41.64
N LEU A 350 -2.06 -8.36 40.51
CA LEU A 350 -2.68 -7.19 39.87
C LEU A 350 -4.14 -7.45 39.47
N PHE A 351 -4.50 -8.69 39.15
CA PHE A 351 -5.87 -9.06 38.75
C PHE A 351 -6.85 -9.19 39.93
N GLY A 352 -6.35 -9.03 41.16
CA GLY A 352 -7.20 -8.85 42.34
C GLY A 352 -7.72 -7.42 42.49
N ILE A 353 -7.22 -6.47 41.71
CA ILE A 353 -7.48 -5.03 41.86
C ILE A 353 -8.68 -4.61 41.00
N PRO A 354 -9.77 -4.10 41.56
CA PRO A 354 -10.94 -3.73 40.76
C PRO A 354 -10.63 -2.56 39.81
N GLY A 355 -10.90 -2.73 38.51
CA GLY A 355 -10.83 -1.65 37.52
C GLY A 355 -10.37 -2.10 36.14
N LEU A 356 -10.59 -1.27 35.12
CA LEU A 356 -10.19 -1.57 33.74
C LEU A 356 -8.68 -1.44 33.47
N GLU A 357 -7.96 -0.78 34.36
CA GLU A 357 -6.51 -0.64 34.25
C GLU A 357 -5.75 -1.91 34.69
N GLN A 358 -6.46 -2.91 35.24
CA GLN A 358 -5.91 -4.24 35.57
C GLN A 358 -5.76 -5.13 34.33
N PHE A 359 -6.45 -4.80 33.23
CA PHE A 359 -6.38 -5.59 32.00
C PHE A 359 -5.07 -5.24 31.29
N PRO A 360 -4.25 -6.23 30.88
CA PRO A 360 -3.10 -5.93 30.04
C PRO A 360 -3.56 -5.60 28.62
N PHE A 361 -3.01 -4.52 28.06
CA PHE A 361 -3.34 -4.06 26.71
C PHE A 361 -2.16 -4.23 25.75
N PHE A 362 -2.47 -4.35 24.47
CA PHE A 362 -1.50 -4.32 23.39
C PHE A 362 -2.12 -3.66 22.16
N ILE A 363 -1.27 -3.06 21.34
CA ILE A 363 -1.72 -2.34 20.15
C ILE A 363 -1.54 -3.21 18.91
N GLU A 364 -2.50 -3.12 17.99
CA GLU A 364 -2.39 -3.69 16.66
C GLU A 364 -2.02 -2.59 15.68
N ASP A 365 -0.94 -2.82 14.93
CA ASP A 365 -0.38 -1.85 13.99
C ASP A 365 -1.04 -1.95 12.61
N ILE A 366 -0.88 -0.92 11.79
CA ILE A 366 -1.17 -0.96 10.35
C ILE A 366 0.16 -0.86 9.60
N PRO A 367 0.75 -2.00 9.18
CA PRO A 367 2.05 -1.96 8.54
C PRO A 367 2.07 -1.13 7.26
N ASP A 368 3.10 -0.30 7.12
CA ASP A 368 3.31 0.59 5.98
C ASP A 368 2.11 1.53 5.70
N TYR A 369 1.44 2.01 6.74
CA TYR A 369 0.26 2.86 6.58
C TYR A 369 0.57 4.15 5.81
N SER A 370 -0.33 4.49 4.88
CA SER A 370 -0.25 5.73 4.11
C SER A 370 -1.65 6.34 3.94
N PRO A 371 -1.89 7.53 4.51
CA PRO A 371 -3.15 8.25 4.33
C PRO A 371 -3.49 8.47 2.84
N SER A 372 -4.75 8.25 2.48
CA SER A 372 -5.31 8.52 1.15
C SER A 372 -6.12 9.82 1.09
N LEU A 373 -6.70 10.25 2.22
CA LEU A 373 -7.38 11.54 2.37
C LEU A 373 -6.96 12.22 3.66
N LEU A 374 -6.65 13.51 3.57
CA LEU A 374 -6.38 14.36 4.73
C LEU A 374 -7.29 15.58 4.70
N ALA A 375 -8.06 15.78 5.76
CA ALA A 375 -8.81 17.00 6.01
C ALA A 375 -7.94 17.95 6.82
N THR A 376 -7.76 19.18 6.32
CA THR A 376 -6.92 20.19 6.98
C THR A 376 -7.69 21.49 7.16
N TRP A 377 -7.51 22.15 8.31
CA TRP A 377 -8.17 23.42 8.57
C TRP A 377 -7.34 24.35 9.44
N THR A 378 -7.66 25.63 9.36
CA THR A 378 -7.16 26.64 10.28
C THR A 378 -8.30 27.34 10.99
N PHE A 379 -8.00 27.94 12.14
CA PHE A 379 -8.90 28.87 12.80
C PHE A 379 -8.49 30.33 12.53
N SER A 380 -9.42 31.14 12.02
CA SER A 380 -9.27 32.61 11.98
C SER A 380 -9.54 33.27 13.33
N LYS A 381 -10.16 32.52 14.25
CA LYS A 381 -10.25 32.77 15.68
C LYS A 381 -10.30 31.39 16.33
N GLU A 382 -9.29 31.06 17.12
CA GLU A 382 -9.17 29.76 17.76
C GLU A 382 -10.43 29.43 18.58
N ALA A 383 -10.87 28.17 18.50
CA ALA A 383 -11.96 27.68 19.33
C ALA A 383 -11.40 27.14 20.66
N PRO A 384 -12.14 27.29 21.78
CA PRO A 384 -11.89 26.50 22.97
C PRO A 384 -11.94 25.00 22.65
N ARG A 385 -11.13 24.18 23.33
CA ARG A 385 -11.10 22.72 23.14
C ARG A 385 -12.40 22.00 23.51
N SER A 386 -13.32 22.70 24.18
CA SER A 386 -14.68 22.20 24.42
C SER A 386 -15.59 22.25 23.18
N VAL A 387 -15.12 22.75 22.04
CA VAL A 387 -15.87 22.76 20.78
C VAL A 387 -15.68 21.42 20.09
N GLU A 388 -16.78 20.74 19.80
CA GLU A 388 -16.80 19.51 19.00
C GLU A 388 -16.52 19.85 17.54
N ILE A 389 -15.67 19.05 16.88
CA ILE A 389 -15.27 19.23 15.49
C ILE A 389 -15.61 17.96 14.72
N ASN A 390 -16.43 18.09 13.68
CA ASN A 390 -16.84 16.97 12.83
C ASN A 390 -16.40 17.23 11.40
N VAL A 391 -15.77 16.24 10.78
CA VAL A 391 -15.49 16.22 9.33
C VAL A 391 -16.42 15.22 8.69
N SER A 392 -17.17 15.66 7.69
CA SER A 392 -18.21 14.83 7.07
C SER A 392 -18.11 14.86 5.55
N LEU A 393 -18.39 13.72 4.94
CA LEU A 393 -18.64 13.59 3.51
C LEU A 393 -20.14 13.80 3.25
N GLY A 394 -20.50 14.75 2.39
CA GLY A 394 -21.90 15.03 2.04
C GLY A 394 -22.19 16.51 1.80
N ASP A 395 -23.47 16.81 1.63
CA ASP A 395 -24.00 18.17 1.48
C ASP A 395 -24.51 18.67 2.81
N TYR A 396 -23.83 19.63 3.43
CA TYR A 396 -24.26 20.19 4.72
C TYR A 396 -25.76 20.57 4.73
N PRO A 397 -26.54 20.14 5.76
CA PRO A 397 -26.14 19.45 6.99
C PRO A 397 -26.30 17.91 6.92
N ILE A 398 -26.37 17.33 5.72
CA ILE A 398 -26.58 15.89 5.52
C ILE A 398 -25.22 15.23 5.31
N SER A 399 -24.77 14.45 6.30
CA SER A 399 -23.62 13.56 6.18
C SER A 399 -24.02 12.20 5.60
N ILE A 400 -23.20 11.69 4.69
CA ILE A 400 -23.18 10.29 4.23
C ILE A 400 -22.29 9.49 5.19
N PHE A 401 -21.13 10.05 5.49
CA PHE A 401 -20.18 9.56 6.47
C PHE A 401 -19.74 10.76 7.33
N GLU A 402 -19.54 10.50 8.61
CA GLU A 402 -19.16 11.50 9.61
C GLU A 402 -18.04 10.96 10.47
N LYS A 403 -16.99 11.77 10.64
CA LYS A 403 -15.90 11.52 11.58
C LYS A 403 -15.95 12.61 12.65
N GLU A 404 -16.30 12.21 13.86
CA GLU A 404 -16.17 13.05 15.05
C GLU A 404 -14.69 13.07 15.47
N CYS A 405 -14.11 14.26 15.55
CA CYS A 405 -12.72 14.41 15.97
C CYS A 405 -12.64 14.23 17.48
N TYR A 406 -12.19 13.06 17.93
CA TYR A 406 -12.08 12.72 19.34
C TYR A 406 -10.95 13.49 20.03
N PHE A 407 -11.25 14.19 21.11
CA PHE A 407 -10.28 14.68 22.09
C PHE A 407 -10.96 14.76 23.46
N ILE A 408 -10.24 14.52 24.54
CA ILE A 408 -10.79 14.74 25.91
C ILE A 408 -10.62 16.21 26.32
N GLY A 409 -9.53 16.86 25.86
CA GLY A 409 -9.40 18.31 25.74
C GLY A 409 -9.99 19.15 26.87
N GLY A 410 -9.23 19.35 27.95
CA GLY A 410 -9.52 20.29 29.05
C GLY A 410 -9.98 21.69 28.59
N THR A 411 -10.87 22.30 29.38
CA THR A 411 -11.72 23.42 28.95
C THR A 411 -11.03 24.80 28.94
N SER A 412 -9.79 24.89 29.41
CA SER A 412 -9.12 26.17 29.66
C SER A 412 -8.25 26.69 28.50
N ALA A 413 -7.93 25.84 27.51
CA ALA A 413 -7.08 26.18 26.37
C ALA A 413 -7.85 26.16 25.03
N ASN A 414 -7.28 26.82 24.02
CA ASN A 414 -7.78 26.79 22.66
C ASN A 414 -7.11 25.69 21.82
N TYR A 415 -7.77 25.29 20.74
CA TYR A 415 -7.15 24.52 19.66
C TYR A 415 -5.98 25.29 19.03
N PRO A 416 -4.97 24.59 18.48
CA PRO A 416 -3.92 25.24 17.70
C PRO A 416 -4.51 25.91 16.44
N ASP A 417 -3.75 26.86 15.88
CA ASP A 417 -4.15 27.58 14.66
C ASP A 417 -4.40 26.66 13.46
N PHE A 418 -3.68 25.54 13.35
CA PHE A 418 -3.78 24.54 12.29
C PHE A 418 -4.08 23.16 12.89
N MET A 419 -4.94 22.41 12.23
CA MET A 419 -5.24 21.02 12.54
C MET A 419 -5.41 20.21 11.25
N ALA A 420 -5.16 18.91 11.37
CA ALA A 420 -5.39 17.94 10.30
C ALA A 420 -5.98 16.66 10.88
N VAL A 421 -6.78 15.96 10.10
CA VAL A 421 -7.25 14.63 10.46
C VAL A 421 -7.29 13.75 9.22
N ASP A 422 -6.83 12.53 9.41
CA ASP A 422 -6.93 11.50 8.39
C ASP A 422 -8.37 11.03 8.29
N ILE A 423 -8.90 11.06 7.07
CA ILE A 423 -10.26 10.64 6.73
C ILE A 423 -10.23 9.61 5.60
N SER A 424 -9.16 8.82 5.52
CA SER A 424 -8.95 7.80 4.48
C SER A 424 -10.08 6.78 4.41
N GLU A 425 -10.77 6.51 5.53
CA GLU A 425 -12.00 5.72 5.57
C GLU A 425 -13.11 6.26 4.64
N MET A 426 -13.12 7.57 4.38
CA MET A 426 -14.06 8.20 3.46
C MET A 426 -13.66 8.07 1.98
N PHE A 427 -12.48 7.53 1.65
CA PHE A 427 -11.94 7.55 0.27
C PHE A 427 -12.84 6.79 -0.71
N LEU A 428 -13.35 5.62 -0.31
CA LEU A 428 -14.23 4.82 -1.18
C LEU A 428 -15.54 5.57 -1.48
N ASP A 429 -16.19 6.12 -0.45
CA ASP A 429 -17.42 6.89 -0.61
C ASP A 429 -17.19 8.21 -1.34
N TYR A 430 -16.05 8.87 -1.11
CA TYR A 430 -15.61 10.03 -1.88
C TYR A 430 -15.48 9.70 -3.37
N SER A 431 -14.94 8.53 -3.70
CA SER A 431 -14.73 8.11 -5.09
C SER A 431 -16.02 7.65 -5.80
N THR A 432 -17.11 7.40 -5.06
CA THR A 432 -18.31 6.74 -5.61
C THR A 432 -19.66 7.43 -5.33
N LEU A 433 -19.82 8.15 -4.21
CA LEU A 433 -21.10 8.66 -3.72
C LEU A 433 -21.21 10.19 -3.74
N SER A 434 -20.18 10.90 -3.28
CA SER A 434 -20.18 12.37 -3.16
C SER A 434 -18.77 12.95 -3.25
N HIS A 435 -18.64 14.19 -3.71
CA HIS A 435 -17.37 14.94 -3.72
C HIS A 435 -17.39 16.17 -2.82
N ASN A 436 -18.46 16.33 -2.05
CA ASN A 436 -18.62 17.42 -1.11
C ASN A 436 -18.19 16.97 0.27
N PHE A 437 -17.38 17.79 0.93
CA PHE A 437 -17.00 17.63 2.32
C PHE A 437 -17.41 18.88 3.08
N PHE A 438 -17.76 18.71 4.35
CA PHE A 438 -17.92 19.84 5.24
C PHE A 438 -17.25 19.57 6.59
N LEU A 439 -16.73 20.65 7.16
CA LEU A 439 -16.22 20.70 8.51
C LEU A 439 -17.24 21.46 9.35
N GLU A 440 -17.69 20.88 10.44
CA GLU A 440 -18.59 21.50 11.42
C GLU A 440 -17.87 21.68 12.76
N ALA A 441 -17.95 22.88 13.32
CA ALA A 441 -17.49 23.21 14.66
C ALA A 441 -18.69 23.62 15.52
N ILE A 442 -19.05 22.75 16.47
CA ILE A 442 -20.26 22.88 17.30
C ILE A 442 -19.89 23.52 18.63
N GLY A 443 -20.33 24.77 18.81
CA GLY A 443 -20.13 25.51 20.06
C GLY A 443 -19.87 27.00 19.85
N ASN A 444 -19.70 27.72 20.96
CA ASN A 444 -19.44 29.17 20.93
C ASN A 444 -17.94 29.45 21.05
N ASN A 445 -17.35 30.07 20.02
CA ASN A 445 -16.21 31.02 20.04
C ASN A 445 -15.17 30.81 18.94
N GLY A 446 -15.08 29.64 18.30
CA GLY A 446 -14.15 29.38 17.19
C GLY A 446 -14.66 29.80 15.82
N ARG A 447 -13.73 30.06 14.89
CA ARG A 447 -14.06 30.31 13.48
C ARG A 447 -13.07 29.66 12.52
N VAL A 448 -13.56 28.73 11.71
CA VAL A 448 -12.81 28.10 10.61
C VAL A 448 -12.36 29.18 9.62
N GLY A 449 -11.04 29.40 9.56
CA GLY A 449 -10.37 30.34 8.66
C GLY A 449 -10.15 29.76 7.27
N SER A 450 -9.73 28.49 7.20
CA SER A 450 -9.63 27.70 5.97
C SER A 450 -9.99 26.25 6.24
N PHE A 451 -10.58 25.56 5.29
CA PHE A 451 -10.83 24.13 5.27
C PHE A 451 -10.47 23.60 3.87
N THR A 452 -9.74 22.50 3.83
CA THR A 452 -9.22 21.86 2.63
C THR A 452 -9.27 20.34 2.75
N ILE A 453 -9.45 19.68 1.61
CA ILE A 453 -9.30 18.23 1.48
C ILE A 453 -8.15 17.96 0.54
N GLU A 454 -7.22 17.14 1.01
CA GLU A 454 -6.03 16.69 0.30
C GLU A 454 -6.20 15.20 -0.04
N VAL A 455 -5.84 14.82 -1.26
CA VAL A 455 -5.93 13.44 -1.78
C VAL A 455 -4.55 12.93 -2.18
N TYR A 456 -4.27 11.69 -1.81
CA TYR A 456 -3.04 10.98 -2.07
C TYR A 456 -3.39 9.63 -2.70
N TYR A 457 -3.16 9.46 -4.01
CA TYR A 457 -3.57 8.22 -4.71
C TYR A 457 -2.54 7.09 -4.63
N ASP A 458 -1.26 7.44 -4.49
CA ASP A 458 -0.14 6.50 -4.56
C ASP A 458 0.54 6.37 -3.20
N SER A 459 1.05 7.48 -2.67
CA SER A 459 1.69 7.55 -1.37
C SER A 459 1.47 8.93 -0.75
N TYR A 460 1.42 8.96 0.57
CA TYR A 460 1.39 10.20 1.33
C TYR A 460 2.78 10.83 1.36
N GLU A 461 2.91 12.01 0.76
CA GLU A 461 4.10 12.86 0.86
C GLU A 461 3.72 14.18 1.50
N LEU A 462 4.37 14.55 2.61
CA LEU A 462 4.05 15.76 3.36
C LEU A 462 4.04 16.99 2.44
N LEU A 463 2.91 17.72 2.46
CA LEU A 463 2.68 18.94 1.67
C LEU A 463 2.68 18.77 0.15
N ILE A 464 2.68 17.53 -0.35
CA ILE A 464 2.66 17.22 -1.80
C ILE A 464 1.43 16.33 -2.09
N PRO A 465 0.20 16.85 -1.91
CA PRO A 465 -0.98 16.10 -2.28
C PRO A 465 -1.08 15.91 -3.78
N THR A 466 -1.54 14.74 -4.21
CA THR A 466 -1.88 14.49 -5.62
C THR A 466 -2.98 15.44 -6.09
N ARG A 467 -3.90 15.80 -5.19
CA ARG A 467 -4.95 16.78 -5.40
C ARG A 467 -5.29 17.50 -4.11
N ILE A 468 -5.63 18.80 -4.21
CA ILE A 468 -6.13 19.59 -3.09
C ILE A 468 -7.37 20.38 -3.51
N SER A 469 -8.36 20.51 -2.62
CA SER A 469 -9.51 21.38 -2.85
C SER A 469 -9.11 22.85 -2.83
N LEU A 470 -9.95 23.72 -3.41
CA LEU A 470 -9.85 25.15 -3.10
C LEU A 470 -10.15 25.37 -1.61
N PRO A 471 -9.35 26.17 -0.89
CA PRO A 471 -9.60 26.45 0.51
C PRO A 471 -10.88 27.28 0.64
N THR A 472 -11.76 26.87 1.56
CA THR A 472 -12.95 27.64 1.92
C THR A 472 -12.94 28.01 3.39
N SER A 473 -13.62 29.08 3.76
CA SER A 473 -13.77 29.50 5.16
C SER A 473 -15.18 29.22 5.64
N SER A 474 -15.41 29.38 6.94
CA SER A 474 -16.76 29.36 7.53
C SER A 474 -17.79 30.13 6.69
N ASN A 475 -18.91 29.50 6.33
CA ASN A 475 -19.98 30.09 5.53
C ASN A 475 -20.84 31.09 6.31
N SER A 476 -20.85 31.02 7.64
CA SER A 476 -21.66 31.93 8.46
C SER A 476 -21.11 32.11 9.87
N PHE A 477 -21.51 33.19 10.54
CA PHE A 477 -21.29 33.38 11.98
C PHE A 477 -22.30 32.62 12.86
N LYS A 478 -23.05 31.67 12.28
CA LYS A 478 -24.05 30.89 13.00
C LYS A 478 -23.40 29.70 13.70
N ILE A 479 -24.12 29.17 14.67
CA ILE A 479 -23.78 27.94 15.37
C ILE A 479 -24.74 26.86 14.87
N PRO A 480 -24.24 25.69 14.48
CA PRO A 480 -22.82 25.35 14.38
C PRO A 480 -22.13 26.11 13.24
N ASN A 481 -20.83 26.35 13.40
CA ASN A 481 -20.01 27.04 12.41
C ASN A 481 -19.46 26.00 11.44
N TYR A 482 -19.71 26.15 10.14
CA TYR A 482 -19.27 25.16 9.15
C TYR A 482 -18.60 25.77 7.92
N ALA A 483 -17.70 25.02 7.31
CA ALA A 483 -17.09 25.28 6.02
C ALA A 483 -17.33 24.08 5.09
N THR A 484 -17.55 24.32 3.80
CA THR A 484 -17.81 23.26 2.81
C THR A 484 -16.81 23.39 1.68
N VAL A 485 -16.26 22.28 1.23
CA VAL A 485 -15.45 22.20 0.02
C VAL A 485 -16.04 21.16 -0.92
N THR A 486 -15.87 21.42 -2.21
CA THR A 486 -16.18 20.45 -3.26
C THR A 486 -14.88 20.12 -3.97
N LEU A 487 -14.55 18.84 -4.07
CA LEU A 487 -13.29 18.37 -4.62
C LEU A 487 -13.46 17.94 -6.09
N ILE A 488 -13.83 18.90 -6.95
CA ILE A 488 -14.03 18.71 -8.40
C ILE A 488 -12.87 19.30 -9.21
N ASN A 489 -12.51 18.68 -10.33
CA ASN A 489 -11.49 19.16 -11.28
C ASN A 489 -11.68 18.49 -12.66
N VAL A 490 -10.83 18.82 -13.64
CA VAL A 490 -10.67 17.99 -14.85
C VAL A 490 -10.17 16.59 -14.46
N PRO A 491 -10.37 15.55 -15.29
CA PRO A 491 -9.91 14.20 -14.98
C PRO A 491 -8.38 14.13 -14.85
N THR A 492 -7.90 13.06 -14.26
CA THR A 492 -6.49 12.65 -14.40
C THR A 492 -6.20 12.12 -15.82
N ILE A 493 -4.95 11.77 -16.11
CA ILE A 493 -4.57 11.23 -17.43
C ILE A 493 -5.15 9.82 -17.64
N PRO A 494 -5.53 9.43 -18.87
CA PRO A 494 -5.73 8.03 -19.22
C PRO A 494 -4.46 7.20 -18.95
N ILE A 495 -4.64 5.96 -18.50
CA ILE A 495 -3.53 5.07 -18.09
C ILE A 495 -3.43 3.85 -19.02
N ASN A 496 -2.37 3.06 -18.85
CA ASN A 496 -2.13 1.80 -19.58
C ASN A 496 -2.27 1.91 -21.11
N ILE A 497 -1.84 3.05 -21.66
CA ILE A 497 -1.86 3.29 -23.10
C ILE A 497 -0.86 2.39 -23.83
N GLN A 498 -1.30 1.75 -24.91
CA GLN A 498 -0.46 0.89 -25.75
C GLN A 498 -0.69 1.21 -27.23
N ALA A 499 0.38 1.18 -28.02
CA ALA A 499 0.34 1.34 -29.47
C ALA A 499 0.86 0.09 -30.18
N THR A 500 0.02 -0.52 -31.02
CA THR A 500 0.37 -1.71 -31.82
C THR A 500 0.39 -1.36 -33.30
N GLY A 501 1.54 -1.56 -33.95
CA GLY A 501 1.68 -1.44 -35.40
C GLY A 501 0.86 -2.50 -36.12
N LEU A 502 0.24 -2.13 -37.24
CA LEU A 502 -0.47 -3.01 -38.16
C LEU A 502 -0.07 -2.64 -39.59
N ASN A 503 -0.58 -3.37 -40.59
CA ASN A 503 -0.36 -2.98 -41.99
C ASN A 503 -1.03 -1.63 -42.27
N ARG A 504 -0.24 -0.60 -42.62
CA ARG A 504 -0.70 0.76 -42.92
C ARG A 504 -1.59 1.40 -41.84
N SER A 505 -1.48 0.97 -40.60
CA SER A 505 -2.30 1.48 -39.51
C SER A 505 -1.65 1.23 -38.15
N ILE A 506 -2.07 1.95 -37.13
CA ILE A 506 -1.65 1.76 -35.74
C ILE A 506 -2.90 1.68 -34.87
N ARG A 507 -3.02 0.64 -34.03
CA ARG A 507 -4.09 0.51 -33.06
C ARG A 507 -3.62 1.00 -31.69
N LEU A 508 -4.39 1.92 -31.11
CA LEU A 508 -4.23 2.42 -29.76
C LEU A 508 -5.28 1.78 -28.85
N ILE A 509 -4.87 1.41 -27.65
CA ILE A 509 -5.76 1.03 -26.55
C ILE A 509 -5.30 1.72 -25.27
N TRP A 510 -6.22 2.01 -24.37
CA TRP A 510 -5.94 2.64 -23.07
C TRP A 510 -6.98 2.20 -22.04
N GLU A 511 -6.79 2.61 -20.80
CA GLU A 511 -7.77 2.50 -19.72
C GLU A 511 -8.23 3.89 -19.26
N PRO A 512 -9.44 4.00 -18.69
CA PRO A 512 -9.92 5.26 -18.12
C PRO A 512 -8.97 5.86 -17.08
N PRO A 513 -9.03 7.17 -16.82
CA PRO A 513 -8.26 7.79 -15.75
C PRO A 513 -8.64 7.18 -14.40
N ARG A 514 -7.67 7.10 -13.48
CA ARG A 514 -7.90 6.62 -12.11
C ARG A 514 -8.90 7.50 -11.35
N ASP A 515 -8.84 8.81 -11.59
CA ASP A 515 -9.78 9.80 -11.06
C ASP A 515 -10.39 10.61 -12.20
N ASN A 516 -11.73 10.65 -12.23
CA ASN A 516 -12.52 11.36 -13.22
C ASN A 516 -12.72 12.86 -12.90
N GLY A 517 -12.14 13.35 -11.80
CA GLY A 517 -12.25 14.73 -11.37
C GLY A 517 -13.58 15.08 -10.70
N GLY A 518 -14.33 14.08 -10.27
CA GLY A 518 -15.63 14.24 -9.62
C GLY A 518 -16.81 14.44 -10.57
N PHE A 519 -16.58 14.25 -11.88
CA PHE A 519 -17.62 14.25 -12.90
C PHE A 519 -17.41 13.09 -13.86
N GLN A 520 -18.50 12.54 -14.40
CA GLN A 520 -18.43 11.48 -15.39
C GLN A 520 -17.57 11.91 -16.60
N ILE A 521 -16.69 11.03 -17.07
CA ILE A 521 -15.98 11.23 -18.33
C ILE A 521 -17.01 11.34 -19.45
N GLU A 522 -16.90 12.38 -20.26
CA GLU A 522 -17.77 12.64 -21.42
C GLU A 522 -17.12 12.14 -22.71
N SER A 523 -15.80 12.30 -22.84
CA SER A 523 -15.06 11.87 -24.03
C SER A 523 -13.56 11.64 -23.78
N TYR A 524 -12.91 10.99 -24.73
CA TYR A 524 -11.45 10.90 -24.85
C TYR A 524 -11.00 11.59 -26.13
N THR A 525 -9.90 12.34 -26.08
CA THR A 525 -9.29 12.93 -27.28
C THR A 525 -7.97 12.24 -27.58
N VAL A 526 -7.83 11.72 -28.81
CA VAL A 526 -6.61 11.08 -29.30
C VAL A 526 -5.81 12.11 -30.08
N TYR A 527 -4.54 12.29 -29.71
CA TYR A 527 -3.61 13.19 -30.35
C TYR A 527 -2.45 12.45 -31.00
N ARG A 528 -1.94 13.02 -32.09
CA ARG A 528 -0.68 12.59 -32.74
C ARG A 528 0.27 13.77 -32.85
N LEU A 529 1.54 13.54 -32.53
CA LEU A 529 2.57 14.58 -32.62
C LEU A 529 2.96 14.78 -34.10
N ASN A 530 2.76 16.00 -34.59
CA ASN A 530 3.22 16.48 -35.89
C ASN A 530 4.23 17.62 -35.64
N ASP A 531 5.51 17.24 -35.48
CA ASP A 531 6.60 18.05 -34.92
C ASP A 531 6.53 19.56 -35.27
N PRO A 532 6.40 20.47 -34.28
CA PRO A 532 6.43 20.25 -32.82
C PRO A 532 5.04 20.27 -32.15
N GLN A 533 3.93 20.06 -32.88
CA GLN A 533 2.57 20.30 -32.38
C GLN A 533 1.74 19.03 -32.28
N TRP A 534 0.95 18.90 -31.21
CA TRP A 534 -0.05 17.85 -31.09
C TRP A 534 -1.28 18.17 -31.94
N GLU A 535 -1.66 17.26 -32.84
CA GLU A 535 -2.86 17.36 -33.66
C GLU A 535 -3.92 16.38 -33.16
N THR A 536 -5.16 16.84 -33.04
CA THR A 536 -6.31 15.99 -32.69
C THR A 536 -6.66 15.08 -33.86
N LEU A 537 -6.61 13.76 -33.63
CA LEU A 537 -7.06 12.76 -34.59
C LEU A 537 -8.53 12.40 -34.43
N ALA A 538 -8.98 12.28 -33.18
CA ALA A 538 -10.35 11.88 -32.87
C ALA A 538 -10.79 12.36 -31.48
N ILE A 539 -12.10 12.60 -31.34
CA ILE A 539 -12.79 12.73 -30.06
C ILE A 539 -13.79 11.56 -30.00
N LEU A 540 -13.68 10.76 -28.95
CA LEU A 540 -14.37 9.48 -28.81
C LEU A 540 -15.29 9.51 -27.58
N GLY A 541 -16.40 8.78 -27.62
CA GLY A 541 -17.34 8.73 -26.49
C GLY A 541 -16.73 8.06 -25.27
N ASN A 542 -17.31 8.32 -24.09
CA ASN A 542 -16.80 7.88 -22.79
C ASN A 542 -16.63 6.36 -22.56
N GLN A 543 -17.29 5.51 -23.34
CA GLN A 543 -17.12 4.05 -23.29
C GLN A 543 -16.07 3.52 -24.29
N THR A 544 -15.46 4.40 -25.09
CA THR A 544 -14.49 4.01 -26.12
C THR A 544 -13.08 4.12 -25.57
N THR A 545 -12.38 2.98 -25.50
CA THR A 545 -11.00 2.88 -25.01
C THR A 545 -10.03 2.30 -26.05
N GLU A 546 -10.41 2.41 -27.33
CA GLU A 546 -9.59 2.00 -28.47
C GLU A 546 -9.73 2.97 -29.66
N TYR A 547 -8.68 3.08 -30.47
CA TYR A 547 -8.68 3.86 -31.70
C TYR A 547 -7.75 3.24 -32.76
N LEU A 548 -8.16 3.27 -34.03
CA LEU A 548 -7.35 2.81 -35.15
C LEU A 548 -6.97 4.00 -36.04
N ASP A 549 -5.70 4.42 -35.98
CA ASP A 549 -5.16 5.44 -36.89
C ASP A 549 -4.86 4.79 -38.25
N SER A 550 -5.66 5.12 -39.25
CA SER A 550 -5.61 4.52 -40.59
C SER A 550 -6.17 5.45 -41.65
N PRO A 551 -5.58 5.50 -42.86
CA PRO A 551 -4.34 4.83 -43.26
C PRO A 551 -3.08 5.63 -42.92
N LEU A 552 -1.96 4.93 -42.68
CA LEU A 552 -0.64 5.48 -42.42
C LEU A 552 0.40 5.05 -43.45
N PRO A 553 1.45 5.86 -43.70
CA PRO A 553 2.68 5.41 -44.34
C PRO A 553 3.36 4.32 -43.50
N ASN A 554 3.88 3.30 -44.16
CA ASN A 554 4.60 2.22 -43.48
C ASN A 554 6.01 2.67 -43.06
N GLY A 555 6.48 2.22 -41.90
CA GLY A 555 7.85 2.46 -41.42
C GLY A 555 8.11 3.81 -40.77
N GLU A 556 7.14 4.74 -40.78
CA GLU A 556 7.26 6.02 -40.08
C GLU A 556 6.79 5.89 -38.63
N THR A 557 7.65 6.24 -37.67
CA THR A 557 7.30 6.26 -36.25
C THR A 557 6.35 7.42 -35.96
N GLN A 558 5.20 7.10 -35.40
CA GLN A 558 4.20 8.05 -34.93
C GLN A 558 4.20 8.08 -33.40
N PHE A 559 3.95 9.25 -32.83
CA PHE A 559 3.85 9.46 -31.38
C PHE A 559 2.43 9.87 -31.03
N TYR A 560 1.87 9.26 -29.98
CA TYR A 560 0.48 9.45 -29.57
C TYR A 560 0.36 9.81 -28.10
N GLY A 561 -0.65 10.62 -27.79
CA GLY A 561 -1.07 10.97 -26.44
C GLY A 561 -2.59 11.02 -26.40
N ILE A 562 -3.18 10.66 -25.27
CA ILE A 562 -4.64 10.62 -25.10
C ILE A 562 -5.00 11.43 -23.86
N THR A 563 -6.07 12.20 -23.93
CA THR A 563 -6.65 12.93 -22.82
C THR A 563 -8.05 12.40 -22.51
N ALA A 564 -8.56 12.69 -21.33
CA ALA A 564 -9.95 12.47 -20.94
C ALA A 564 -10.61 13.82 -20.63
N ASN A 565 -11.88 13.96 -20.99
CA ASN A 565 -12.63 15.20 -20.77
C ASN A 565 -13.87 14.94 -19.92
N ASN A 566 -14.08 15.78 -18.91
CA ASN A 566 -15.35 15.87 -18.17
C ASN A 566 -15.97 17.26 -18.35
N SER A 567 -17.06 17.54 -17.62
CA SER A 567 -17.78 18.82 -17.69
C SER A 567 -16.96 20.06 -17.30
N LEU A 568 -15.85 19.88 -16.58
CA LEU A 568 -14.91 20.95 -16.21
C LEU A 568 -13.81 21.16 -17.25
N GLY A 569 -13.52 20.14 -18.07
CA GLY A 569 -12.56 20.24 -19.16
C GLY A 569 -11.68 19.00 -19.34
N GLU A 570 -10.62 19.20 -20.10
CA GLU A 570 -9.72 18.16 -20.59
C GLU A 570 -8.50 17.96 -19.65
N SER A 571 -8.11 16.71 -19.45
CA SER A 571 -6.93 16.34 -18.68
C SER A 571 -5.63 16.61 -19.43
N GLN A 572 -4.49 16.41 -18.75
CA GLN A 572 -3.19 16.39 -19.41
C GLN A 572 -3.07 15.17 -20.36
N TYR A 573 -2.11 15.23 -21.29
CA TYR A 573 -1.78 14.08 -22.12
C TYR A 573 -1.33 12.89 -21.27
N SER A 574 -1.77 11.70 -21.65
CA SER A 574 -1.20 10.43 -21.18
C SER A 574 0.32 10.37 -21.40
N GLN A 575 0.96 9.34 -20.85
CA GLN A 575 2.29 8.94 -21.29
C GLN A 575 2.33 8.85 -22.82
N THR A 576 3.35 9.44 -23.44
CA THR A 576 3.52 9.36 -24.89
C THR A 576 3.96 7.95 -25.29
N VAL A 577 3.19 7.32 -26.19
CA VAL A 577 3.54 6.04 -26.81
C VAL A 577 3.93 6.24 -28.26
N SER A 578 4.80 5.38 -28.77
CA SER A 578 5.23 5.46 -30.17
C SER A 578 5.40 4.09 -30.80
N THR A 579 5.02 3.99 -32.07
CA THR A 579 5.27 2.80 -32.90
C THR A 579 5.19 3.19 -34.38
N PHE A 580 5.40 2.24 -35.29
CA PHE A 580 5.27 2.46 -36.73
C PHE A 580 4.31 1.43 -37.35
N ALA A 581 3.61 1.82 -38.41
CA ALA A 581 2.84 0.87 -39.21
C ALA A 581 3.79 -0.13 -39.91
N HIS A 582 3.49 -1.42 -39.86
CA HIS A 582 4.33 -2.49 -40.39
C HIS A 582 4.74 -2.22 -41.85
N THR A 583 6.02 -2.42 -42.16
CA THR A 583 6.56 -2.35 -43.53
C THR A 583 6.91 -3.74 -44.04
N ILE A 584 7.12 -3.89 -45.36
CA ILE A 584 7.60 -5.16 -45.92
C ILE A 584 8.98 -5.50 -45.35
N SER A 585 9.32 -6.78 -45.27
CA SER A 585 10.65 -7.18 -44.81
C SER A 585 11.73 -6.81 -45.81
N SER A 586 12.98 -6.81 -45.37
CA SER A 586 14.13 -6.87 -46.28
C SER A 586 14.12 -8.17 -47.12
N PRO A 587 14.85 -8.24 -48.24
CA PRO A 587 14.96 -9.47 -49.03
C PRO A 587 15.57 -10.64 -48.23
N PRO A 588 15.19 -11.89 -48.54
CA PRO A 588 15.91 -13.07 -48.08
C PRO A 588 17.39 -13.03 -48.47
N LEU A 589 18.24 -13.64 -47.65
CA LEU A 589 19.69 -13.61 -47.83
C LEU A 589 20.25 -14.97 -48.24
N ASN A 590 21.43 -14.97 -48.85
CA ASN A 590 22.22 -16.16 -49.17
C ASN A 590 21.41 -17.26 -49.88
N LEU A 591 20.62 -16.88 -50.89
CA LEU A 591 19.99 -17.85 -51.76
C LEU A 591 21.06 -18.70 -52.43
N SER A 592 20.99 -20.00 -52.23
CA SER A 592 21.90 -20.98 -52.78
C SER A 592 21.14 -22.26 -53.13
N GLY A 593 21.70 -23.08 -54.01
CA GLY A 593 21.11 -24.36 -54.34
C GLY A 593 22.14 -25.38 -54.75
N VAL A 594 21.75 -26.65 -54.66
CA VAL A 594 22.55 -27.79 -55.12
C VAL A 594 21.68 -28.68 -55.98
N ILE A 595 22.25 -29.16 -57.09
CA ILE A 595 21.66 -30.22 -57.91
C ILE A 595 22.19 -31.56 -57.42
N ALA A 596 21.30 -32.50 -57.14
CA ALA A 596 21.63 -33.88 -56.81
C ALA A 596 20.80 -34.83 -57.67
N GLY A 597 21.45 -35.49 -58.64
CA GLY A 597 20.73 -36.27 -59.66
C GLY A 597 19.85 -35.36 -60.52
N ASN A 598 18.55 -35.65 -60.58
CA ASN A 598 17.55 -34.83 -61.27
C ASN A 598 16.76 -33.92 -60.31
N THR A 599 17.31 -33.62 -59.13
CA THR A 599 16.64 -32.83 -58.08
C THR A 599 17.38 -31.53 -57.78
N ILE A 600 16.64 -30.47 -57.46
CA ILE A 600 17.18 -29.19 -56.96
C ILE A 600 16.73 -29.01 -55.51
N ASN A 601 17.69 -28.66 -54.65
CA ASN A 601 17.43 -28.22 -53.29
C ASN A 601 17.88 -26.75 -53.13
N LEU A 602 16.94 -25.83 -52.93
CA LEU A 602 17.21 -24.42 -52.67
C LEU A 602 17.16 -24.12 -51.16
N THR A 603 18.12 -23.34 -50.68
CA THR A 603 18.19 -22.86 -49.30
C THR A 603 18.51 -21.37 -49.27
N TRP A 604 17.91 -20.67 -48.32
CA TRP A 604 18.14 -19.25 -48.06
C TRP A 604 18.00 -18.95 -46.57
N PHE A 605 18.44 -17.77 -46.16
CA PHE A 605 18.27 -17.24 -44.81
C PHE A 605 17.13 -16.23 -44.76
N SER A 606 16.48 -16.14 -43.61
CA SER A 606 15.46 -15.14 -43.34
C SER A 606 16.01 -13.72 -43.51
N PRO A 607 15.15 -12.74 -43.87
CA PRO A 607 15.49 -11.32 -43.84
C PRO A 607 16.11 -10.87 -42.52
N ILE A 608 17.03 -9.90 -42.56
CA ILE A 608 17.59 -9.26 -41.35
C ILE A 608 16.50 -8.42 -40.68
N GLU A 609 15.85 -7.57 -41.46
CA GLU A 609 14.74 -6.73 -41.00
C GLU A 609 13.41 -7.37 -41.41
N THR A 610 12.57 -7.68 -40.43
CA THR A 610 11.24 -8.26 -40.65
C THR A 610 10.18 -7.21 -40.96
N GLY A 611 10.49 -5.91 -40.81
CA GLY A 611 9.56 -4.82 -41.09
C GLY A 611 8.47 -4.62 -40.02
N GLY A 612 8.70 -5.11 -38.79
CA GLY A 612 7.78 -4.97 -37.66
C GLY A 612 6.79 -6.13 -37.49
N SER A 613 6.76 -7.09 -38.41
CA SER A 613 5.90 -8.28 -38.34
C SER A 613 6.69 -9.54 -38.71
N ALA A 614 6.39 -10.67 -38.06
CA ALA A 614 7.04 -11.94 -38.35
C ALA A 614 6.89 -12.35 -39.82
N ILE A 615 7.91 -13.03 -40.35
CA ILE A 615 7.85 -13.63 -41.69
C ILE A 615 6.89 -14.82 -41.65
N ILE A 616 5.85 -14.77 -42.48
CA ILE A 616 4.80 -15.78 -42.56
C ILE A 616 4.96 -16.73 -43.75
N GLY A 617 5.91 -16.47 -44.65
CA GLY A 617 6.22 -17.35 -45.78
C GLY A 617 7.22 -16.76 -46.77
N TYR A 618 7.52 -17.51 -47.82
CA TYR A 618 8.40 -17.10 -48.92
C TYR A 618 7.79 -17.43 -50.29
N ARG A 619 8.06 -16.59 -51.30
CA ARG A 619 7.74 -16.85 -52.71
C ARG A 619 9.03 -17.07 -53.51
N ILE A 620 8.99 -18.02 -54.44
CA ILE A 620 10.15 -18.41 -55.25
C ILE A 620 9.86 -18.07 -56.69
N TYR A 621 10.80 -17.38 -57.32
CA TYR A 621 10.75 -16.94 -58.70
C TYR A 621 11.79 -17.71 -59.50
N ARG A 622 11.44 -18.08 -60.73
CA ARG A 622 12.33 -18.81 -61.65
C ARG A 622 12.40 -18.07 -62.98
N ALA A 623 13.58 -18.02 -63.56
CA ALA A 623 13.79 -17.45 -64.89
C ALA A 623 13.16 -18.34 -65.97
N ASN A 624 12.41 -17.73 -66.87
CA ASN A 624 11.89 -18.39 -68.07
C ASN A 624 12.93 -18.42 -69.20
N GLU A 625 12.57 -18.94 -70.38
CA GLU A 625 13.46 -19.06 -71.54
C GLU A 625 14.01 -17.70 -72.03
N THR A 626 13.31 -16.60 -71.74
CA THR A 626 13.74 -15.21 -72.03
C THR A 626 14.49 -14.54 -70.87
N GLN A 627 14.90 -15.31 -69.84
CA GLN A 627 15.58 -14.85 -68.62
C GLN A 627 14.77 -13.91 -67.72
N ASN A 628 13.45 -13.82 -67.91
CA ASN A 628 12.56 -13.07 -67.02
C ASN A 628 12.14 -13.94 -65.83
N LEU A 629 12.30 -13.41 -64.61
CA LEU A 629 11.87 -14.06 -63.38
C LEU A 629 10.34 -14.03 -63.27
N THR A 630 9.72 -15.21 -63.21
CA THR A 630 8.28 -15.38 -63.01
C THR A 630 8.02 -16.18 -61.73
N LEU A 631 6.92 -15.87 -61.03
CA LEU A 631 6.53 -16.61 -59.83
C LEU A 631 6.40 -18.09 -60.16
N TYR A 632 7.10 -18.92 -59.38
CA TYR A 632 7.19 -20.36 -59.59
C TYR A 632 6.52 -21.14 -58.45
N VAL A 633 6.76 -20.75 -57.19
CA VAL A 633 6.07 -21.32 -56.02
C VAL A 633 5.68 -20.21 -55.05
N GLU A 634 4.51 -20.35 -54.44
CA GLU A 634 3.98 -19.43 -53.42
C GLU A 634 3.90 -20.12 -52.04
N ASN A 635 4.10 -19.33 -50.97
CA ASN A 635 3.91 -19.73 -49.56
C ASN A 635 4.71 -20.96 -49.13
N THR A 636 6.03 -20.91 -49.34
CA THR A 636 6.99 -21.93 -48.89
C THR A 636 7.63 -21.58 -47.55
N ASN A 637 8.12 -22.59 -46.82
CA ASN A 637 9.08 -22.43 -45.72
C ASN A 637 10.51 -22.25 -46.29
N THR A 638 11.56 -22.27 -45.48
CA THR A 638 12.95 -21.94 -45.90
C THR A 638 13.65 -22.93 -46.85
N ARG A 639 12.91 -23.86 -47.49
CA ARG A 639 13.46 -24.87 -48.42
C ARG A 639 12.46 -25.24 -49.50
N LEU A 640 12.96 -25.43 -50.72
CA LEU A 640 12.22 -26.04 -51.83
C LEU A 640 12.99 -27.26 -52.35
N PHE A 641 12.28 -28.38 -52.50
CA PHE A 641 12.77 -29.60 -53.12
C PHE A 641 12.01 -29.83 -54.44
N MET A 642 12.73 -29.93 -55.55
CA MET A 642 12.17 -30.21 -56.88
C MET A 642 12.73 -31.52 -57.41
N GLU A 643 11.90 -32.32 -58.08
CA GLU A 643 12.30 -33.56 -58.74
C GLU A 643 12.11 -33.47 -60.27
N ASN A 644 12.74 -34.39 -61.01
CA ASN A 644 12.54 -34.60 -62.44
C ASN A 644 13.05 -33.47 -63.36
N LEU A 645 14.24 -32.95 -63.11
CA LEU A 645 14.97 -32.20 -64.13
C LEU A 645 15.22 -33.08 -65.36
N THR A 646 14.69 -32.66 -66.52
CA THR A 646 14.79 -33.40 -67.79
C THR A 646 15.52 -32.63 -68.90
N THR A 647 15.77 -31.33 -68.72
CA THR A 647 16.36 -30.47 -69.74
C THR A 647 17.69 -29.90 -69.25
N PRO A 648 18.83 -30.23 -69.88
CA PRO A 648 20.11 -29.59 -69.57
C PRO A 648 20.06 -28.07 -69.74
N GLY A 649 20.73 -27.35 -68.85
CA GLY A 649 20.85 -25.89 -68.93
C GLY A 649 20.88 -25.19 -67.58
N ASN A 650 20.84 -23.86 -67.63
CA ASN A 650 20.90 -22.99 -66.46
C ASN A 650 19.52 -22.73 -65.87
N TYR A 651 19.36 -23.04 -64.60
CA TYR A 651 18.17 -22.75 -63.80
C TYR A 651 18.47 -21.60 -62.84
N THR A 652 17.90 -20.42 -63.10
CA THR A 652 18.09 -19.21 -62.29
C THR A 652 16.88 -18.95 -61.41
N TYR A 653 17.09 -18.73 -60.11
CA TYR A 653 16.05 -18.50 -59.11
C TYR A 653 16.29 -17.23 -58.29
N ALA A 654 15.21 -16.65 -57.76
CA ALA A 654 15.22 -15.62 -56.72
C ALA A 654 14.12 -15.91 -55.69
N VAL A 655 14.26 -15.39 -54.46
CA VAL A 655 13.27 -15.61 -53.39
C VAL A 655 12.88 -14.27 -52.76
N SER A 656 11.61 -14.11 -52.41
CA SER A 656 11.10 -13.01 -51.57
C SER A 656 10.49 -13.56 -50.29
N ALA A 657 10.42 -12.74 -49.26
CA ALA A 657 9.75 -13.03 -48.00
C ALA A 657 8.38 -12.34 -47.93
N LEU A 658 7.46 -12.91 -47.17
CA LEU A 658 6.13 -12.38 -46.88
C LEU A 658 5.99 -12.10 -45.39
N ASN A 659 5.49 -10.92 -45.04
CA ASN A 659 5.03 -10.59 -43.69
C ASN A 659 3.60 -10.01 -43.76
N LEU A 660 3.03 -9.53 -42.64
CA LEU A 660 1.69 -8.94 -42.63
C LEU A 660 1.56 -7.64 -43.45
N ALA A 661 2.67 -6.96 -43.77
CA ALA A 661 2.66 -5.77 -44.61
C ALA A 661 2.69 -6.10 -46.12
N GLY A 662 3.22 -7.26 -46.49
CA GLY A 662 3.26 -7.75 -47.86
C GLY A 662 4.55 -8.46 -48.23
N GLU A 663 4.88 -8.46 -49.51
CA GLU A 663 6.04 -9.12 -50.09
C GLU A 663 7.27 -8.22 -50.16
N SER A 664 8.44 -8.76 -49.80
CA SER A 664 9.73 -8.08 -49.92
C SER A 664 10.17 -7.91 -51.38
N LEU A 665 11.23 -7.14 -51.60
CA LEU A 665 12.00 -7.26 -52.85
C LEU A 665 12.63 -8.66 -52.97
N LEU A 666 12.97 -9.05 -54.20
CA LEU A 666 13.63 -10.32 -54.50
C LEU A 666 15.06 -10.34 -53.95
N SER A 667 15.52 -11.51 -53.52
CA SER A 667 16.93 -11.79 -53.23
C SER A 667 17.80 -11.66 -54.48
N GLU A 668 19.12 -11.62 -54.28
CA GLU A 668 20.07 -11.93 -55.35
C GLU A 668 19.76 -13.30 -55.98
N THR A 669 20.09 -13.46 -57.27
CA THR A 669 19.77 -14.68 -58.01
C THR A 669 20.77 -15.81 -57.75
N ALA A 670 20.29 -17.04 -57.75
CA ALA A 670 21.12 -18.25 -57.77
C ALA A 670 20.91 -19.01 -59.08
N THR A 671 22.00 -19.27 -59.81
CA THR A 671 21.99 -20.03 -61.07
C THR A 671 22.67 -21.38 -60.89
N LEU A 672 21.97 -22.45 -61.27
CA LEU A 672 22.44 -23.84 -61.20
C LEU A 672 22.50 -24.43 -62.59
N GLU A 673 23.58 -25.12 -62.95
CA GLU A 673 23.75 -25.77 -64.24
C GLU A 673 23.46 -27.28 -64.12
N PHE A 674 22.46 -27.76 -64.86
CA PHE A 674 22.14 -29.19 -64.98
C PHE A 674 22.68 -29.74 -66.30
N SER A 675 23.43 -30.85 -66.23
CA SER A 675 23.86 -31.63 -67.40
C SER A 675 23.28 -33.05 -67.31
N ASP A 676 22.95 -33.66 -68.44
CA ASP A 676 22.34 -35.00 -68.51
C ASP A 676 23.33 -36.16 -68.34
N GLY A 677 24.61 -35.85 -68.08
CA GLY A 677 25.66 -36.86 -67.86
C GLY A 677 26.01 -37.70 -69.09
N SER A 678 25.71 -37.25 -70.31
CA SER A 678 25.96 -38.03 -71.54
C SER A 678 27.42 -38.07 -72.05
N ASP A 679 28.36 -37.36 -71.41
CA ASP A 679 29.79 -37.41 -71.79
C ASP A 679 30.60 -38.36 -70.90
N ASN A 680 30.57 -39.67 -71.22
CA ASN A 680 31.73 -40.57 -71.06
C ASN A 680 31.52 -41.96 -71.69
N VAL A 681 31.85 -42.08 -72.97
CA VAL A 681 32.50 -43.28 -73.53
C VAL A 681 33.49 -42.80 -74.59
N ASN A 682 34.79 -42.89 -74.31
CA ASN A 682 35.76 -43.04 -75.38
C ASN A 682 36.63 -44.25 -75.05
N ASP A 683 36.57 -45.20 -75.97
CA ASP A 683 37.29 -46.47 -75.99
C ASP A 683 38.81 -46.24 -76.01
N GLY A 684 39.53 -47.24 -75.53
CA GLY A 684 40.92 -47.17 -75.13
C GLY A 684 41.95 -46.90 -76.23
N ASP A 685 43.09 -46.39 -75.78
CA ASP A 685 44.38 -46.75 -76.36
C ASP A 685 45.34 -47.11 -75.22
N ASP A 686 45.97 -48.25 -75.37
CA ASP A 686 46.79 -48.97 -74.40
C ASP A 686 48.26 -48.74 -74.79
N SER A 687 49.03 -48.06 -73.94
CA SER A 687 50.50 -48.16 -73.99
C SER A 687 51.14 -47.82 -72.63
N ASP A 688 51.95 -48.78 -72.18
CA ASP A 688 52.98 -48.69 -71.14
C ASP A 688 53.66 -47.31 -71.05
N ASP A 689 53.83 -46.76 -69.85
CA ASP A 689 55.07 -46.93 -69.08
C ASP A 689 54.98 -46.26 -67.68
N SER A 690 55.89 -46.71 -66.84
CA SER A 690 56.18 -46.52 -65.43
C SER A 690 56.28 -45.10 -64.80
N ASP A 691 56.16 -45.12 -63.47
CA ASP A 691 56.69 -44.20 -62.43
C ASP A 691 55.94 -42.93 -62.00
N GLY A 692 55.54 -42.89 -60.70
CA GLY A 692 55.41 -41.66 -59.91
C GLY A 692 54.20 -41.54 -58.96
N ASN A 693 54.28 -42.08 -57.74
CA ASN A 693 53.43 -41.74 -56.57
C ASN A 693 53.85 -40.36 -56.00
N PRO A 694 53.17 -39.68 -55.02
CA PRO A 694 51.83 -39.82 -54.41
C PRO A 694 51.02 -38.49 -54.31
N THR A 695 49.77 -38.51 -53.80
CA THR A 695 49.37 -37.88 -52.50
C THR A 695 47.85 -37.81 -52.28
N THR A 696 47.39 -38.61 -51.31
CA THR A 696 46.48 -38.32 -50.18
C THR A 696 45.58 -37.06 -50.17
N ILE A 697 44.29 -37.32 -49.96
CA ILE A 697 43.29 -36.45 -49.31
C ILE A 697 43.70 -36.16 -47.85
N PRO A 698 43.43 -34.99 -47.25
CA PRO A 698 42.35 -34.94 -46.26
C PRO A 698 41.59 -33.60 -46.13
N TRP A 699 40.49 -33.70 -45.38
CA TRP A 699 39.48 -32.71 -45.01
C TRP A 699 40.01 -31.49 -44.26
N SER A 700 39.32 -30.36 -44.35
CA SER A 700 39.42 -29.26 -43.38
C SER A 700 38.10 -28.49 -43.24
N ILE A 701 37.68 -28.41 -41.98
CA ILE A 701 36.58 -27.65 -41.38
C ILE A 701 36.70 -26.14 -41.64
N ILE A 702 35.57 -25.45 -41.86
CA ILE A 702 35.46 -24.00 -41.67
C ILE A 702 34.24 -23.71 -40.78
N ILE A 703 34.51 -23.10 -39.62
CA ILE A 703 33.54 -22.48 -38.72
C ILE A 703 33.54 -20.97 -39.01
N PRO A 704 32.38 -20.30 -39.00
CA PRO A 704 32.30 -18.90 -38.55
C PRO A 704 31.28 -18.78 -37.41
N VAL A 705 31.72 -18.50 -36.17
CA VAL A 705 31.75 -17.16 -35.54
C VAL A 705 30.40 -16.44 -35.58
N SER A 706 29.66 -16.59 -34.47
CA SER A 706 28.59 -15.70 -34.05
C SER A 706 29.21 -14.40 -33.52
N LEU A 707 28.89 -13.27 -34.16
CA LEU A 707 29.04 -11.93 -33.60
C LEU A 707 27.72 -11.20 -33.83
N GLY A 708 26.91 -11.12 -32.77
CA GLY A 708 25.87 -10.11 -32.66
C GLY A 708 26.51 -8.79 -32.22
N LEU A 709 26.16 -7.71 -32.92
CA LEU A 709 26.24 -6.35 -32.38
C LEU A 709 24.90 -5.67 -32.69
N GLY A 710 24.16 -5.41 -31.63
CA GLY A 710 22.97 -4.56 -31.64
C GLY A 710 23.35 -3.07 -31.71
N SER A 711 22.41 -2.29 -32.23
CA SER A 711 22.34 -0.84 -32.09
C SER A 711 21.96 -0.46 -30.66
N LEU A 712 22.79 0.37 -30.03
CA LEU A 712 22.59 0.95 -28.70
C LEU A 712 21.86 2.29 -28.81
N GLY A 713 20.91 2.48 -27.90
CA GLY A 713 20.33 3.77 -27.56
C GLY A 713 21.32 4.71 -26.85
N VAL A 714 20.91 5.96 -26.79
CA VAL A 714 21.59 7.09 -26.16
C VAL A 714 21.22 7.15 -24.69
N LEU A 715 22.20 7.16 -23.77
CA LEU A 715 22.32 8.08 -22.62
C LEU A 715 23.40 7.63 -21.62
N GLY A 716 24.14 8.62 -21.08
CA GLY A 716 24.63 8.59 -19.69
C GLY A 716 26.11 8.29 -19.47
N LEU A 717 26.90 9.34 -19.21
CA LEU A 717 28.25 9.30 -18.64
C LEU A 717 28.32 8.44 -17.37
N VAL A 718 29.46 7.78 -17.12
CA VAL A 718 30.33 7.95 -15.93
C VAL A 718 31.53 6.98 -15.99
N GLY A 719 32.74 7.51 -15.76
CA GLY A 719 33.75 6.89 -14.90
C GLY A 719 34.56 5.69 -15.40
N TYR A 720 35.74 6.00 -15.94
CA TYR A 720 36.85 5.09 -16.19
C TYR A 720 37.45 4.54 -14.88
N ALA A 721 37.57 3.21 -14.69
CA ALA A 721 38.57 2.60 -13.82
C ALA A 721 38.83 1.14 -14.19
N ALA A 722 40.12 0.82 -14.28
CA ALA A 722 40.66 -0.37 -14.91
C ALA A 722 40.93 -1.54 -13.94
N MET A 723 41.15 -2.69 -14.56
CA MET A 723 42.15 -3.70 -14.22
C MET A 723 41.81 -4.84 -13.26
N LYS A 724 41.89 -6.02 -13.90
CA LYS A 724 42.68 -7.22 -13.54
C LYS A 724 41.97 -8.38 -12.85
N SER A 725 41.87 -9.42 -13.67
CA SER A 725 41.75 -10.82 -13.32
C SER A 725 42.71 -11.28 -12.21
N ARG A 726 42.25 -12.22 -11.39
CA ARG A 726 42.69 -13.62 -11.46
C ARG A 726 41.89 -14.49 -10.50
N ARG A 727 41.40 -15.62 -11.02
CA ARG A 727 41.09 -16.80 -10.21
C ARG A 727 42.37 -17.28 -9.52
N ARG A 728 42.50 -16.99 -8.24
CA ARG A 728 42.75 -17.94 -7.15
C ARG A 728 42.57 -17.23 -5.82
#